data_AF-A0A919KTW3-F1
#
_entry.id   AF-A0A919KTW3-F1
#
_cell.length_a   1.000
_cell.length_b   1.000
_cell.length_c   1.000
_cell.angle_alpha   90.00
_cell.angle_beta   90.00
_cell.angle_gamma   90.00
#
_symmetry.space_group_name_H-M   'P 1'
#
loop_
_entity.id
_entity.type
_entity.pdbx_description
1 polymer ?
#
loop_
_entity_poly.entity_id
_entity_poly.type
_entity_poly.pdbx_seq_one_letter_code
_entity_poly.pdbx_strand_id
1 'polypeptide(L)'
;MRSGAARACARLVGALLVVAAVAGAGLWARAQWVAGAAPGAGQLLRTDRNDLRTGDPWYTAGAPYRVYRPQRPFSGTTTVRVTPADDGSWYVATGYRLVLDPADRVAVKLRGDVSAFRYVLPNLPGGYAAAHALGPALPPGSCVVTQERPGADVVVTASRRARLWPDTLKTLDYRLGQDPTGTYRSATFRGRPPRWTFQADVPSGWKLDVAGQPTRQTGREITADLAARDGVTRVRLVPPIGSGPRSAAPGATAEALALATVGGLAATGALLARAGFLTALPTATHRRWGAAFAGSALVTALAAAAVLAAAFAEARAGDSGWNWISWSTGGTVSAPAPYVAGQQAVLALFWFVLPVAVLAVLLRLAGGRPPGARELAGAALAGPALLGVESAVAAFAPWSLLAESVAAGAAAGVWGLLRSGVLGPAGRRWAVTCAAVTLALVSGLSALSLLPGPGARWLPGADTTWTAAAWPAALAVAAPWTIVVLRTVRALHGAAPRKAAASWPLGVVLAALTLPWNGSVDRYPQSIGVLAWLTNLLPGTADITDVTTLALPWQTAWVGAVVCLVCWLRLQGGRPRQWPRGARPACLALVWLTATAPVVGAVDSRVGHHYAPLVAVLGCLAPLWLVPARREAGARRLHAVSRAAHVRLTQTLLRTQLLARSRHRFFRDSLMSLADGSLAPSAWDARWHSLSETSPSQRADPAGRLRRLKNTALGTSGGFPPWRNGLACATAAALLSLPWTVSEFWSSGVFASLPQTLTAAGGAPGLWISAGFCYGYLHPWLRGVGPLGRSGCLFAVLWPLQVLLLLIDLTGPPGGVARVVCVLTAQHLLVALGLGLYWEVRMVRAAGLPWGHIRNFRSLSSLAVPTTTVLVAAVTAVATVLAGSWATSLTDQQDTSPTVVNNAPQSGPGP
;
A
#
# COMPACT_ATOMS: atom_id res chain seq x y z
N MET A 1 -34.18 18.79 28.91
CA MET A 1 -32.97 18.05 28.48
C MET A 1 -33.24 16.61 28.00
N ARG A 2 -34.17 15.85 28.60
CA ARG A 2 -34.49 14.44 28.22
C ARG A 2 -34.93 14.24 26.76
N SER A 3 -35.68 15.18 26.16
CA SER A 3 -36.10 15.10 24.74
C SER A 3 -34.98 15.29 23.71
N GLY A 4 -33.81 15.77 24.14
CA GLY A 4 -32.62 15.91 23.28
C GLY A 4 -31.82 14.61 23.19
N ALA A 5 -31.72 13.87 24.29
CA ALA A 5 -31.03 12.58 24.36
C ALA A 5 -31.78 11.50 23.58
N ALA A 6 -33.11 11.41 23.74
CA ALA A 6 -33.93 10.46 22.99
C ALA A 6 -33.86 10.68 21.46
N ARG A 7 -33.89 11.95 21.01
CA ARG A 7 -33.71 12.28 19.58
C ARG A 7 -32.29 12.00 19.07
N ALA A 8 -31.27 12.16 19.91
CA ALA A 8 -29.90 11.81 19.54
C ALA A 8 -29.72 10.28 19.45
N CYS A 9 -30.30 9.54 20.38
CA CYS A 9 -30.30 8.07 20.39
C CYS A 9 -31.06 7.50 19.18
N ALA A 10 -32.27 8.00 18.88
CA ALA A 10 -33.04 7.59 17.70
C ALA A 10 -32.29 7.86 16.38
N ARG A 11 -31.54 8.98 16.30
CA ARG A 11 -30.68 9.27 15.13
C ARG A 11 -29.47 8.35 15.03
N LEU A 12 -28.87 7.98 16.16
CA LEU A 12 -27.77 7.03 16.21
C LEU A 12 -28.25 5.64 15.78
N VAL A 13 -29.36 5.15 16.36
CA VAL A 13 -29.99 3.87 16.01
C VAL A 13 -30.39 3.85 14.54
N GLY A 14 -31.02 4.91 14.04
CA GLY A 14 -31.35 5.04 12.62
C GLY A 14 -30.11 4.98 11.72
N ALA A 15 -29.02 5.64 12.08
CA ALA A 15 -27.75 5.59 11.33
C ALA A 15 -27.11 4.18 11.38
N LEU A 16 -27.17 3.50 12.53
CA LEU A 16 -26.67 2.13 12.68
C LEU A 16 -27.48 1.14 11.84
N LEU A 17 -28.81 1.27 11.81
CA LEU A 17 -29.68 0.43 10.99
C LEU A 17 -29.43 0.62 9.49
N VAL A 18 -29.23 1.86 9.04
CA VAL A 18 -28.85 2.15 7.64
C VAL A 18 -27.61 1.37 7.25
N VAL A 19 -26.65 1.31 8.16
CA VAL A 19 -25.31 0.79 7.90
C VAL A 19 -25.29 -0.72 7.97
N ALA A 20 -25.98 -1.29 8.96
CA ALA A 20 -26.24 -2.72 9.01
C ALA A 20 -26.97 -3.20 7.75
N ALA A 21 -27.96 -2.44 7.26
CA ALA A 21 -28.67 -2.76 6.02
C ALA A 21 -27.76 -2.69 4.78
N VAL A 22 -26.92 -1.65 4.66
CA VAL A 22 -25.97 -1.52 3.53
C VAL A 22 -24.90 -2.61 3.56
N ALA A 23 -24.33 -2.90 4.74
CA ALA A 23 -23.34 -3.97 4.90
C ALA A 23 -23.97 -5.35 4.66
N GLY A 24 -25.16 -5.60 5.20
CA GLY A 24 -25.92 -6.83 4.99
C GLY A 24 -26.28 -7.04 3.51
N ALA A 25 -26.74 -6.00 2.81
CA ALA A 25 -27.02 -6.06 1.38
C ALA A 25 -25.77 -6.33 0.55
N GLY A 26 -24.64 -5.70 0.88
CA GLY A 26 -23.35 -5.94 0.20
C GLY A 26 -22.84 -7.37 0.42
N LEU A 27 -22.91 -7.88 1.65
CA LEU A 27 -22.50 -9.25 1.99
C LEU A 27 -23.44 -10.29 1.35
N TRP A 28 -24.75 -10.04 1.35
CA TRP A 28 -25.73 -10.92 0.72
C TRP A 28 -25.59 -10.95 -0.81
N ALA A 29 -25.45 -9.79 -1.47
CA ALA A 29 -25.23 -9.71 -2.91
C ALA A 29 -23.96 -10.48 -3.31
N ARG A 30 -22.86 -10.29 -2.57
CA ARG A 30 -21.62 -11.06 -2.74
C ARG A 30 -21.86 -12.56 -2.57
N ALA A 31 -22.54 -12.98 -1.50
CA ALA A 31 -22.78 -14.40 -1.22
C ALA A 31 -23.62 -15.08 -2.32
N GLN A 32 -24.69 -14.43 -2.78
CA GLN A 32 -25.54 -14.93 -3.87
C GLN A 32 -24.79 -15.00 -5.20
N TRP A 33 -24.00 -13.97 -5.51
CA TRP A 33 -23.17 -13.89 -6.71
C TRP A 33 -22.11 -14.99 -6.74
N VAL A 34 -21.41 -15.22 -5.61
CA VAL A 34 -20.43 -16.31 -5.47
C VAL A 34 -21.11 -17.68 -5.55
N ALA A 35 -22.28 -17.85 -4.90
CA ALA A 35 -23.04 -19.10 -4.95
C ALA A 35 -23.57 -19.42 -6.35
N GLY A 36 -23.94 -18.40 -7.14
CA GLY A 36 -24.37 -18.54 -8.52
C GLY A 36 -23.24 -18.82 -9.51
N ALA A 37 -22.02 -18.34 -9.23
CA ALA A 37 -20.84 -18.58 -10.05
C ALA A 37 -20.16 -19.94 -9.76
N ALA A 38 -20.33 -20.48 -8.55
CA ALA A 38 -19.70 -21.72 -8.11
C ALA A 38 -20.03 -22.98 -8.95
N PRO A 39 -21.26 -23.18 -9.46
CA PRO A 39 -21.58 -24.31 -10.33
C PRO A 39 -20.86 -24.24 -11.67
N GLY A 40 -20.75 -23.05 -12.29
CA GLY A 40 -20.05 -22.85 -13.56
C GLY A 40 -18.54 -23.07 -13.42
N ALA A 41 -17.94 -22.56 -12.35
CA ALA A 41 -16.55 -22.83 -12.01
C ALA A 41 -16.30 -24.31 -11.69
N GLY A 42 -17.22 -24.96 -10.97
CA GLY A 42 -17.14 -26.38 -10.62
C GLY A 42 -17.31 -27.32 -11.81
N GLN A 43 -18.11 -26.95 -12.81
CA GLN A 43 -18.32 -27.72 -14.03
C GLN A 43 -17.09 -27.63 -14.95
N LEU A 44 -16.49 -26.44 -15.10
CA LEU A 44 -15.22 -26.24 -15.83
C LEU A 44 -14.03 -26.92 -15.14
N LEU A 45 -13.95 -26.89 -13.81
CA LEU A 45 -12.94 -27.62 -13.02
C LEU A 45 -13.08 -29.15 -13.11
N ARG A 46 -14.30 -29.68 -13.31
CA ARG A 46 -14.51 -31.11 -13.56
C ARG A 46 -14.04 -31.51 -14.95
N THR A 47 -14.21 -30.65 -15.95
CA THR A 47 -13.68 -30.85 -17.31
C THR A 47 -12.15 -30.84 -17.29
N ASP A 48 -11.54 -29.89 -16.57
CA ASP A 48 -10.09 -29.77 -16.49
C ASP A 48 -9.43 -30.83 -15.59
N ARG A 49 -10.12 -31.32 -14.54
CA ARG A 49 -9.66 -32.50 -13.79
C ARG A 49 -9.70 -33.77 -14.63
N ASN A 50 -10.60 -33.83 -15.62
CA ASN A 50 -10.60 -34.91 -16.60
C ASN A 50 -9.49 -34.70 -17.64
N ASP A 51 -9.21 -33.45 -18.05
CA ASP A 51 -8.12 -33.14 -19.00
C ASP A 51 -6.71 -33.28 -18.39
N LEU A 52 -6.50 -32.88 -17.14
CA LEU A 52 -5.26 -33.11 -16.35
C LEU A 52 -5.07 -34.57 -15.96
N ARG A 53 -6.16 -35.35 -15.81
CA ARG A 53 -6.05 -36.81 -15.68
C ARG A 53 -5.68 -37.49 -16.99
N THR A 54 -6.02 -36.89 -18.13
CA THR A 54 -5.54 -37.35 -19.44
C THR A 54 -4.16 -36.83 -19.82
N GLY A 55 -3.71 -35.73 -19.20
CA GLY A 55 -2.39 -35.14 -19.35
C GLY A 55 -1.35 -35.74 -18.39
N ASP A 56 -1.21 -37.06 -18.36
CA ASP A 56 0.05 -37.64 -17.88
C ASP A 56 1.15 -37.02 -18.76
N PRO A 57 2.25 -36.42 -18.24
CA PRO A 57 3.31 -35.86 -19.10
C PRO A 57 3.94 -36.92 -20.02
N TRP A 58 3.70 -38.19 -19.68
CA TRP A 58 3.98 -39.35 -20.52
C TRP A 58 3.16 -39.38 -21.83
N TYR A 59 1.95 -38.83 -21.85
CA TYR A 59 1.07 -38.73 -23.02
C TYR A 59 1.34 -37.49 -23.89
N THR A 60 1.82 -36.38 -23.28
CA THR A 60 2.27 -35.18 -24.02
C THR A 60 3.73 -35.21 -24.44
N ALA A 61 4.48 -36.27 -24.08
CA ALA A 61 5.76 -36.61 -24.70
C ALA A 61 5.53 -37.05 -26.15
N GLY A 62 5.16 -36.10 -27.00
CA GLY A 62 5.10 -36.28 -28.44
C GLY A 62 6.44 -36.74 -29.01
N ALA A 63 6.44 -36.99 -30.32
CA ALA A 63 7.59 -37.39 -31.14
C ALA A 63 8.99 -36.85 -30.75
N PRO A 64 9.20 -35.58 -30.30
CA PRO A 64 10.54 -35.05 -30.01
C PRO A 64 11.36 -35.79 -28.94
N TYR A 65 10.73 -36.41 -27.93
CA TYR A 65 11.47 -37.05 -26.83
C TYR A 65 11.96 -38.47 -27.16
N ARG A 66 11.41 -39.11 -28.20
CA ARG A 66 11.80 -40.48 -28.61
C ARG A 66 13.26 -40.56 -29.06
N VAL A 67 13.82 -39.48 -29.59
CA VAL A 67 15.20 -39.43 -30.11
C VAL A 67 16.24 -39.24 -28.98
N TYR A 68 15.82 -39.08 -27.73
CA TYR A 68 16.69 -38.98 -26.54
C TYR A 68 16.58 -40.21 -25.64
N ARG A 69 16.00 -41.30 -26.17
CA ARG A 69 15.83 -42.57 -25.49
C ARG A 69 16.96 -43.53 -25.86
N PRO A 70 17.58 -44.21 -24.87
CA PRO A 70 18.54 -45.29 -25.15
C PRO A 70 17.89 -46.39 -25.99
N GLN A 71 18.55 -46.79 -27.07
CA GLN A 71 18.07 -47.82 -28.00
C GLN A 71 18.84 -49.13 -27.86
N ARG A 72 19.98 -49.11 -27.17
CA ARG A 72 20.83 -50.28 -26.88
C ARG A 72 20.85 -50.58 -25.38
N PRO A 73 21.22 -51.81 -24.96
CA PRO A 73 21.32 -52.15 -23.55
C PRO A 73 22.13 -51.08 -22.80
N PHE A 74 21.54 -50.55 -21.73
CA PHE A 74 22.14 -49.51 -20.91
C PHE A 74 22.05 -49.92 -19.44
N SER A 75 22.92 -49.36 -18.63
CA SER A 75 22.83 -49.50 -17.18
C SER A 75 23.02 -48.15 -16.51
N GLY A 76 22.60 -48.02 -15.27
CA GLY A 76 22.89 -46.79 -14.56
C GLY A 76 22.55 -46.81 -13.09
N THR A 77 22.95 -45.73 -12.44
CA THR A 77 22.73 -45.49 -11.02
C THR A 77 22.09 -44.14 -10.81
N THR A 78 21.03 -44.08 -10.01
CA THR A 78 20.51 -42.83 -9.42
C THR A 78 20.95 -42.78 -7.96
N THR A 79 21.67 -41.73 -7.58
CA THR A 79 22.03 -41.45 -6.19
C THR A 79 21.19 -40.28 -5.68
N VAL A 80 20.49 -40.44 -4.56
CA VAL A 80 19.75 -39.36 -3.92
C VAL A 80 20.36 -39.12 -2.55
N ARG A 81 20.91 -37.92 -2.35
CA ARG A 81 21.45 -37.47 -1.08
C ARG A 81 20.57 -36.37 -0.52
N VAL A 82 20.09 -36.56 0.71
CA VAL A 82 19.30 -35.56 1.42
C VAL A 82 20.14 -35.03 2.58
N THR A 83 20.26 -33.71 2.69
CA THR A 83 20.98 -33.06 3.80
C THR A 83 20.14 -31.92 4.38
N PRO A 84 20.05 -31.78 5.71
CA PRO A 84 19.34 -30.65 6.31
C PRO A 84 20.03 -29.32 5.97
N ALA A 85 19.26 -28.24 5.94
CA ALA A 85 19.74 -26.86 5.87
C ALA A 85 19.46 -26.15 7.19
N ASP A 86 20.20 -25.08 7.48
CA ASP A 86 20.14 -24.37 8.77
C ASP A 86 18.80 -23.70 9.06
N ASP A 87 18.00 -23.41 8.03
CA ASP A 87 16.67 -22.78 8.13
C ASP A 87 15.51 -23.80 8.24
N GLY A 88 15.83 -25.07 8.50
CA GLY A 88 14.85 -26.15 8.56
C GLY A 88 14.41 -26.69 7.20
N SER A 89 14.88 -26.13 6.09
CA SER A 89 14.70 -26.73 4.75
C SER A 89 15.63 -27.93 4.53
N TRP A 90 15.47 -28.64 3.42
CA TRP A 90 16.30 -29.79 3.04
C TRP A 90 16.94 -29.57 1.67
N TYR A 91 18.22 -29.84 1.55
CA TYR A 91 18.87 -29.98 0.25
C TYR A 91 18.74 -31.40 -0.25
N VAL A 92 18.21 -31.56 -1.45
CA VAL A 92 18.15 -32.84 -2.17
C VAL A 92 19.10 -32.76 -3.35
N ALA A 93 20.20 -33.51 -3.29
CA ALA A 93 21.13 -33.71 -4.38
C ALA A 93 20.83 -35.04 -5.08
N THR A 94 20.47 -35.00 -6.35
CA THR A 94 20.28 -36.19 -7.17
C THR A 94 21.41 -36.31 -8.18
N GLY A 95 22.16 -37.41 -8.12
CA GLY A 95 23.17 -37.81 -9.08
C GLY A 95 22.66 -38.91 -10.00
N TYR A 96 23.15 -38.90 -11.24
CA TYR A 96 22.90 -39.90 -12.25
C TYR A 96 24.23 -40.36 -12.80
N ARG A 97 24.39 -41.67 -12.94
CA ARG A 97 25.47 -42.29 -13.69
C ARG A 97 24.84 -43.21 -14.72
N LEU A 98 24.84 -42.82 -15.98
CA LEU A 98 24.26 -43.57 -17.08
C LEU A 98 25.40 -44.16 -17.93
N VAL A 99 25.36 -45.45 -18.19
CA VAL A 99 26.34 -46.17 -19.01
C VAL A 99 25.63 -46.60 -20.30
N LEU A 100 26.10 -46.07 -21.42
CA LEU A 100 25.55 -46.28 -22.75
C LEU A 100 26.54 -47.00 -23.65
N ASP A 101 26.02 -47.85 -24.54
CA ASP A 101 26.78 -48.35 -25.68
C ASP A 101 27.29 -47.16 -26.53
N PRO A 102 28.56 -47.17 -26.97
CA PRO A 102 29.16 -46.04 -27.68
C PRO A 102 28.47 -45.68 -29.00
N ALA A 103 27.76 -46.63 -29.61
CA ALA A 103 26.97 -46.47 -30.82
C ALA A 103 25.48 -46.18 -30.54
N ASP A 104 25.08 -46.00 -29.28
CA ASP A 104 23.76 -45.48 -28.95
C ASP A 104 23.60 -44.03 -29.42
N ARG A 105 22.47 -43.71 -30.05
CA ARG A 105 22.17 -42.36 -30.57
C ARG A 105 22.17 -41.31 -29.47
N VAL A 106 21.82 -41.67 -28.24
CA VAL A 106 21.87 -40.78 -27.08
C VAL A 106 23.31 -40.44 -26.72
N ALA A 107 24.22 -41.40 -26.80
CA ALA A 107 25.64 -41.17 -26.54
C ALA A 107 26.25 -40.20 -27.55
N VAL A 108 25.92 -40.34 -28.85
CA VAL A 108 26.36 -39.40 -29.90
C VAL A 108 25.86 -37.98 -29.62
N LYS A 109 24.59 -37.83 -29.24
CA LYS A 109 24.01 -36.52 -28.93
C LYS A 109 24.63 -35.87 -27.69
N LEU A 110 24.81 -36.64 -26.61
CA LEU A 110 25.38 -36.10 -25.37
C LEU A 110 26.86 -35.72 -25.50
N ARG A 111 27.61 -36.36 -26.41
CA ARG A 111 28.96 -35.91 -26.78
C ARG A 111 28.96 -34.54 -27.48
N GLY A 112 27.94 -34.26 -28.29
CA GLY A 112 27.80 -32.98 -29.01
C GLY A 112 27.15 -31.86 -28.19
N ASP A 113 26.24 -32.21 -27.27
CA ASP A 113 25.53 -31.28 -26.41
C ASP A 113 25.15 -31.94 -25.07
N VAL A 114 25.89 -31.63 -24.02
CA VAL A 114 25.61 -32.12 -22.66
C VAL A 114 24.30 -31.55 -22.09
N SER A 115 23.81 -30.41 -22.57
CA SER A 115 22.54 -29.83 -22.13
C SER A 115 21.33 -30.65 -22.58
N ALA A 116 21.51 -31.47 -23.62
CA ALA A 116 20.51 -32.43 -24.09
C ALA A 116 20.15 -33.49 -23.03
N PHE A 117 20.96 -33.64 -21.96
CA PHE A 117 20.64 -34.53 -20.84
C PHE A 117 19.30 -34.18 -20.18
N ARG A 118 18.82 -32.93 -20.23
CA ARG A 118 17.46 -32.56 -19.76
C ARG A 118 16.33 -33.29 -20.48
N TYR A 119 16.58 -33.75 -21.72
CA TYR A 119 15.64 -34.53 -22.53
C TYR A 119 15.84 -36.03 -22.37
N VAL A 120 17.03 -36.47 -21.95
CA VAL A 120 17.34 -37.86 -21.62
C VAL A 120 16.75 -38.21 -20.25
N LEU A 121 16.81 -37.29 -19.29
CA LEU A 121 16.43 -37.53 -17.89
C LEU A 121 15.00 -38.09 -17.72
N PRO A 122 13.94 -37.55 -18.35
CA PRO A 122 12.59 -38.12 -18.23
C PRO A 122 12.46 -39.54 -18.80
N ASN A 123 13.38 -39.96 -19.69
CA ASN A 123 13.41 -41.28 -20.30
C ASN A 123 14.23 -42.31 -19.50
N LEU A 124 14.81 -41.91 -18.36
CA LEU A 124 15.56 -42.81 -17.46
C LEU A 124 14.65 -43.35 -16.34
N PRO A 125 14.92 -44.57 -15.83
CA PRO A 125 14.24 -45.11 -14.66
C PRO A 125 14.30 -44.15 -13.47
N GLY A 126 13.15 -43.78 -12.90
CA GLY A 126 13.06 -42.81 -11.81
C GLY A 126 13.34 -41.34 -12.17
N GLY A 127 13.72 -41.02 -13.42
CA GLY A 127 14.07 -39.66 -13.84
C GLY A 127 12.89 -38.68 -13.91
N TYR A 128 11.67 -39.21 -14.10
CA TYR A 128 10.43 -38.44 -13.98
C TYR A 128 10.21 -37.88 -12.57
N ALA A 129 10.45 -38.70 -11.54
CA ALA A 129 10.26 -38.31 -10.14
C ALA A 129 11.19 -37.17 -9.73
N ALA A 130 12.43 -37.19 -10.20
CA ALA A 130 13.38 -36.12 -9.97
C ALA A 130 13.10 -34.86 -10.79
N ALA A 131 12.59 -35.00 -12.02
CA ALA A 131 12.14 -33.87 -12.81
C ALA A 131 10.90 -33.20 -12.18
N HIS A 132 10.04 -33.98 -11.52
CA HIS A 132 8.81 -33.47 -10.91
C HIS A 132 9.02 -32.93 -9.49
N ALA A 133 9.88 -33.57 -8.68
CA ALA A 133 10.18 -33.13 -7.31
C ALA A 133 10.99 -31.83 -7.25
N LEU A 134 11.81 -31.55 -8.27
CA LEU A 134 12.74 -30.42 -8.29
C LEU A 134 12.24 -29.26 -9.18
N GLY A 135 11.00 -29.29 -9.64
CA GLY A 135 10.44 -28.31 -10.58
C GLY A 135 10.84 -28.54 -12.05
N PRO A 136 10.11 -27.93 -13.01
CA PRO A 136 10.15 -28.27 -14.43
C PRO A 136 11.57 -28.31 -14.98
N ALA A 137 11.91 -29.40 -15.68
CA ALA A 137 13.13 -29.76 -16.43
C ALA A 137 14.27 -28.71 -16.54
N LEU A 138 14.75 -28.18 -15.42
CA LEU A 138 15.94 -27.35 -15.37
C LEU A 138 17.16 -28.21 -15.69
N PRO A 139 18.14 -27.69 -16.44
CA PRO A 139 19.36 -28.43 -16.78
C PRO A 139 20.07 -28.90 -15.50
N PRO A 140 20.78 -30.04 -15.55
CA PRO A 140 21.60 -30.49 -14.42
C PRO A 140 22.66 -29.42 -14.10
N GLY A 141 23.00 -29.28 -12.81
CA GLY A 141 24.03 -28.32 -12.37
C GLY A 141 25.44 -28.74 -12.83
N SER A 142 25.64 -30.04 -13.07
CA SER A 142 26.80 -30.57 -13.75
C SER A 142 26.42 -31.79 -14.61
N CYS A 143 27.03 -31.93 -15.79
CA CYS A 143 26.91 -33.09 -16.65
C CYS A 143 28.24 -33.34 -17.35
N VAL A 144 28.82 -34.52 -17.15
CA VAL A 144 30.11 -34.93 -17.71
C VAL A 144 29.89 -36.21 -18.50
N VAL A 145 30.43 -36.25 -19.71
CA VAL A 145 30.41 -37.43 -20.58
C VAL A 145 31.85 -37.91 -20.72
N THR A 146 32.14 -39.10 -20.21
CA THR A 146 33.46 -39.73 -20.30
C THR A 146 33.40 -41.01 -21.13
N GLN A 147 34.49 -41.28 -21.84
CA GLN A 147 34.69 -42.51 -22.58
C GLN A 147 36.19 -42.81 -22.55
N GLU A 148 36.59 -43.92 -21.93
CA GLU A 148 38.01 -44.21 -21.68
C GLU A 148 38.80 -44.42 -22.98
N ARG A 149 38.18 -45.04 -23.99
CA ARG A 149 38.76 -45.28 -25.31
C ARG A 149 37.68 -45.41 -26.38
N PRO A 150 37.99 -45.15 -27.66
CA PRO A 150 37.04 -45.36 -28.76
C PRO A 150 36.47 -46.79 -28.72
N GLY A 151 35.15 -46.91 -28.74
CA GLY A 151 34.45 -48.20 -28.65
C GLY A 151 34.24 -48.75 -27.24
N ALA A 152 34.77 -48.11 -26.19
CA ALA A 152 34.35 -48.41 -24.81
C ALA A 152 33.00 -47.75 -24.48
N ASP A 153 32.35 -48.22 -23.42
CA ASP A 153 31.10 -47.66 -22.92
C ASP A 153 31.23 -46.16 -22.63
N VAL A 154 30.16 -45.43 -22.90
CA VAL A 154 30.05 -44.00 -22.62
C VAL A 154 29.38 -43.83 -21.27
N VAL A 155 30.11 -43.22 -20.34
CA VAL A 155 29.62 -42.94 -18.99
C VAL A 155 29.21 -41.47 -18.91
N VAL A 156 27.94 -41.25 -18.62
CA VAL A 156 27.36 -39.92 -18.43
C VAL A 156 27.07 -39.74 -16.95
N THR A 157 27.78 -38.81 -16.30
CA THR A 157 27.53 -38.44 -14.91
C THR A 157 26.89 -37.06 -14.85
N ALA A 158 25.69 -36.98 -14.28
CA ALA A 158 24.99 -35.71 -14.10
C ALA A 158 24.55 -35.53 -12.65
N SER A 159 24.58 -34.30 -12.13
CA SER A 159 24.10 -34.03 -10.78
C SER A 159 23.26 -32.76 -10.71
N ARG A 160 22.32 -32.74 -9.78
CA ARG A 160 21.47 -31.59 -9.50
C ARG A 160 21.21 -31.48 -8.01
N ARG A 161 21.35 -30.27 -7.46
CA ARG A 161 20.99 -29.95 -6.08
C ARG A 161 19.80 -28.99 -6.10
N ALA A 162 18.75 -29.31 -5.35
CA ALA A 162 17.66 -28.38 -5.10
C ALA A 162 17.42 -28.22 -3.60
N ARG A 163 16.85 -27.09 -3.23
CA ARG A 163 16.38 -26.82 -1.88
C ARG A 163 14.87 -27.09 -1.83
N LEU A 164 14.44 -27.95 -0.92
CA LEU A 164 13.05 -28.27 -0.68
C LEU A 164 12.65 -27.73 0.69
N TRP A 165 11.52 -27.03 0.75
CA TRP A 165 10.99 -26.47 1.99
C TRP A 165 10.19 -27.55 2.73
N PRO A 166 10.09 -27.49 4.07
CA PRO A 166 9.31 -28.47 4.86
C PRO A 166 7.90 -28.68 4.34
N ASP A 167 7.26 -27.59 3.89
CA ASP A 167 5.88 -27.56 3.43
C ASP A 167 5.72 -28.14 2.01
N THR A 168 6.80 -28.16 1.22
CA THR A 168 6.83 -28.74 -0.13
C THR A 168 7.36 -30.18 -0.14
N LEU A 169 7.87 -30.66 1.01
CA LEU A 169 8.37 -32.02 1.19
C LEU A 169 7.21 -33.04 1.22
N LYS A 170 6.68 -33.33 0.04
CA LYS A 170 5.86 -34.52 -0.18
C LYS A 170 6.77 -35.75 -0.31
N THR A 171 6.19 -36.94 -0.17
CA THR A 171 6.86 -38.20 -0.47
C THR A 171 7.48 -38.14 -1.87
N LEU A 172 8.80 -38.37 -1.97
CA LEU A 172 9.49 -38.42 -3.26
C LEU A 172 9.31 -39.82 -3.85
N ASP A 173 8.47 -39.96 -4.87
CA ASP A 173 8.06 -41.25 -5.44
C ASP A 173 8.82 -41.53 -6.75
N TYR A 174 9.88 -42.35 -6.67
CA TYR A 174 10.69 -42.82 -7.79
C TYR A 174 10.15 -44.13 -8.35
N ARG A 175 9.70 -44.11 -9.60
CA ARG A 175 9.22 -45.32 -10.29
C ARG A 175 10.34 -45.87 -11.17
N LEU A 176 10.99 -46.93 -10.71
CA LEU A 176 12.13 -47.55 -11.39
C LEU A 176 11.65 -48.55 -12.45
N GLY A 177 10.63 -49.37 -12.14
CA GLY A 177 10.15 -50.43 -13.04
C GLY A 177 8.98 -50.06 -13.96
N GLN A 178 8.50 -48.81 -13.94
CA GLN A 178 7.43 -48.40 -14.83
C GLN A 178 8.07 -47.96 -16.14
N ASP A 179 7.96 -48.79 -17.19
CA ASP A 179 8.08 -48.29 -18.56
C ASP A 179 6.70 -47.84 -19.05
N PRO A 180 6.39 -46.55 -18.98
CA PRO A 180 5.12 -46.00 -19.47
C PRO A 180 4.94 -46.13 -20.99
N THR A 181 5.99 -46.51 -21.73
CA THR A 181 5.94 -46.75 -23.18
C THR A 181 6.13 -48.21 -23.57
N GLY A 182 6.31 -49.11 -22.60
CA GLY A 182 6.45 -50.56 -22.83
C GLY A 182 7.75 -51.02 -23.54
N THR A 183 8.70 -50.12 -23.79
CA THR A 183 9.96 -50.38 -24.51
C THR A 183 11.01 -51.25 -23.79
N TYR A 184 11.22 -51.15 -22.48
CA TYR A 184 12.08 -52.01 -21.66
C TYR A 184 11.58 -53.46 -21.70
N ARG A 185 10.30 -53.65 -22.07
CA ARG A 185 9.65 -54.95 -22.28
C ARG A 185 9.61 -55.38 -23.74
N SER A 186 10.04 -54.54 -24.68
CA SER A 186 10.02 -54.88 -26.10
C SER A 186 11.20 -55.80 -26.46
N ALA A 187 10.95 -56.77 -27.35
CA ALA A 187 11.88 -57.84 -27.74
C ALA A 187 13.16 -57.35 -28.47
N THR A 188 13.35 -56.04 -28.61
CA THR A 188 14.48 -55.41 -29.29
C THR A 188 15.78 -55.43 -28.48
N PHE A 189 15.73 -55.57 -27.15
CA PHE A 189 16.93 -55.78 -26.32
C PHE A 189 17.32 -57.27 -26.31
N ARG A 190 17.74 -57.81 -27.46
CA ARG A 190 18.32 -59.16 -27.55
C ARG A 190 19.71 -59.15 -26.92
N GLY A 191 19.83 -59.51 -25.64
CA GLY A 191 21.11 -59.57 -24.93
C GLY A 191 20.95 -59.52 -23.42
N ARG A 192 21.40 -58.43 -22.79
CA ARG A 192 21.28 -58.19 -21.34
C ARG A 192 20.15 -57.19 -21.06
N PRO A 193 19.26 -57.48 -20.10
CA PRO A 193 18.23 -56.54 -19.72
C PRO A 193 18.86 -55.29 -19.08
N PRO A 194 18.28 -54.09 -19.30
CA PRO A 194 18.82 -52.88 -18.73
C PRO A 194 18.71 -52.93 -17.20
N ARG A 195 19.82 -52.65 -16.52
CA ARG A 195 19.93 -52.74 -15.05
C ARG A 195 20.02 -51.34 -14.45
N TRP A 196 19.22 -51.08 -13.42
CA TRP A 196 19.22 -49.79 -12.73
C TRP A 196 19.41 -49.96 -11.23
N THR A 197 20.34 -49.18 -10.67
CA THR A 197 20.59 -49.14 -9.23
C THR A 197 20.14 -47.79 -8.67
N PHE A 198 19.35 -47.81 -7.62
CA PHE A 198 18.96 -46.64 -6.85
C PHE A 198 19.67 -46.67 -5.50
N GLN A 199 20.38 -45.60 -5.17
CA GLN A 199 21.06 -45.44 -3.88
C GLN A 199 20.50 -44.20 -3.20
N ALA A 200 20.16 -44.33 -1.93
CA ALA A 200 19.67 -43.23 -1.10
C ALA A 200 20.58 -43.05 0.12
N ASP A 201 21.20 -41.88 0.20
CA ASP A 201 21.91 -41.39 1.38
C ASP A 201 21.00 -40.36 2.07
N VAL A 202 20.19 -40.83 3.02
CA VAL A 202 19.22 -40.01 3.74
C VAL A 202 19.52 -39.95 5.24
N PRO A 203 19.27 -38.80 5.90
CA PRO A 203 19.50 -38.63 7.33
C PRO A 203 18.63 -39.56 8.18
N SER A 204 19.02 -39.76 9.45
CA SER A 204 18.24 -40.54 10.40
C SER A 204 16.81 -39.99 10.51
N GLY A 205 15.82 -40.88 10.43
CA GLY A 205 14.39 -40.54 10.48
C GLY A 205 13.67 -40.54 9.12
N TRP A 206 14.39 -40.48 8.00
CA TRP A 206 13.81 -40.72 6.68
C TRP A 206 13.53 -42.21 6.47
N LYS A 207 12.35 -42.54 5.94
CA LYS A 207 11.98 -43.92 5.61
C LYS A 207 12.06 -44.14 4.10
N LEU A 208 12.71 -45.23 3.70
CA LEU A 208 12.76 -45.73 2.34
C LEU A 208 11.67 -46.80 2.18
N ASP A 209 10.54 -46.44 1.61
CA ASP A 209 9.41 -47.34 1.36
C ASP A 209 9.52 -47.90 -0.07
N VAL A 210 9.62 -49.22 -0.20
CA VAL A 210 9.85 -49.91 -1.48
C VAL A 210 8.69 -50.84 -1.75
N ALA A 211 7.98 -50.61 -2.85
CA ALA A 211 6.95 -51.51 -3.35
C ALA A 211 7.45 -52.21 -4.63
N GLY A 212 7.30 -53.54 -4.71
CA GLY A 212 7.79 -54.37 -5.82
C GLY A 212 8.85 -55.39 -5.39
N GLN A 213 9.43 -56.13 -6.34
CA GLN A 213 10.47 -57.14 -6.08
C GLN A 213 11.82 -56.68 -6.69
N PRO A 214 12.63 -55.88 -5.97
CA PRO A 214 13.97 -55.53 -6.42
C PRO A 214 14.88 -56.77 -6.43
N THR A 215 15.85 -56.81 -7.34
CA THR A 215 16.85 -57.90 -7.40
C THR A 215 17.83 -57.86 -6.24
N ARG A 216 18.05 -56.67 -5.66
CA ARG A 216 18.80 -56.48 -4.42
C ARG A 216 18.22 -55.31 -3.65
N GLN A 217 17.97 -55.48 -2.35
CA GLN A 217 17.56 -54.39 -1.46
C GLN A 217 18.38 -54.44 -0.18
N THR A 218 19.05 -53.35 0.12
CA THR A 218 19.66 -53.05 1.42
C THR A 218 18.93 -51.84 2.02
N GLY A 219 19.27 -51.46 3.26
CA GLY A 219 18.68 -50.27 3.88
C GLY A 219 18.94 -48.94 3.16
N ARG A 220 19.90 -48.89 2.21
CA ARG A 220 20.29 -47.66 1.49
C ARG A 220 20.46 -47.85 -0.03
N GLU A 221 20.41 -49.07 -0.54
CA GLU A 221 20.62 -49.39 -1.95
C GLU A 221 19.56 -50.37 -2.45
N ILE A 222 18.93 -50.06 -3.57
CA ILE A 222 17.90 -50.85 -4.23
C ILE A 222 18.34 -51.04 -5.68
N THR A 223 18.63 -52.27 -6.08
CA THR A 223 18.89 -52.62 -7.48
C THR A 223 17.66 -53.32 -8.05
N ALA A 224 17.23 -52.91 -9.23
CA ALA A 224 16.13 -53.54 -9.96
C ALA A 224 16.57 -53.90 -11.37
N ASP A 225 16.11 -55.06 -11.83
CA ASP A 225 16.17 -55.42 -13.25
C ASP A 225 14.88 -54.88 -13.91
N LEU A 226 15.04 -54.04 -14.93
CA LEU A 226 13.93 -53.34 -15.57
C LEU A 226 13.12 -54.24 -16.50
N ALA A 227 13.63 -55.42 -16.85
CA ALA A 227 12.96 -56.37 -17.74
C ALA A 227 12.10 -57.42 -17.01
N ALA A 228 12.18 -57.51 -15.68
CA ALA A 228 11.40 -58.46 -14.90
C ALA A 228 9.89 -58.17 -15.02
N ARG A 229 9.08 -59.20 -15.29
CA ARG A 229 7.63 -59.08 -15.54
C ARG A 229 6.83 -58.78 -14.26
N ASP A 230 7.36 -59.12 -13.10
CA ASP A 230 6.62 -59.14 -11.84
C ASP A 230 6.90 -57.88 -10.99
N GLY A 231 6.10 -56.85 -11.23
CA GLY A 231 5.94 -55.69 -10.35
C GLY A 231 6.82 -54.46 -10.67
N VAL A 232 6.19 -53.29 -10.70
CA VAL A 232 6.89 -51.99 -10.80
C VAL A 232 7.63 -51.74 -9.48
N THR A 233 8.96 -51.78 -9.50
CA THR A 233 9.74 -51.31 -8.34
C THR A 233 9.54 -49.80 -8.18
N ARG A 234 8.83 -49.42 -7.12
CA ARG A 234 8.57 -48.05 -6.71
C ARG A 234 9.33 -47.80 -5.41
N VAL A 235 10.11 -46.72 -5.40
CA VAL A 235 10.91 -46.30 -4.25
C VAL A 235 10.41 -44.95 -3.77
N ARG A 236 9.97 -44.88 -2.52
CA ARG A 236 9.45 -43.68 -1.89
C ARG A 236 10.37 -43.24 -0.77
N LEU A 237 10.86 -42.00 -0.84
CA LEU A 237 11.49 -41.35 0.30
C LEU A 237 10.42 -40.60 1.08
N VAL A 238 10.11 -41.10 2.27
CA VAL A 238 9.13 -40.52 3.20
C VAL A 238 9.92 -39.73 4.25
N PRO A 239 9.73 -38.39 4.34
CA PRO A 239 10.37 -37.61 5.39
C PRO A 239 9.85 -38.00 6.78
N PRO A 240 10.61 -37.73 7.86
CA PRO A 240 10.16 -37.97 9.22
C PRO A 240 8.85 -37.23 9.50
N ILE A 241 7.78 -37.98 9.78
CA ILE A 241 6.46 -37.43 10.12
C ILE A 241 6.57 -36.87 11.54
N GLY A 242 6.57 -35.53 11.69
CA GLY A 242 6.34 -34.88 12.98
C GLY A 242 7.36 -33.86 13.49
N SER A 243 8.39 -33.47 12.73
CA SER A 243 9.37 -32.46 13.19
C SER A 243 9.65 -31.35 12.17
N GLY A 244 8.66 -30.97 11.37
CA GLY A 244 8.68 -29.58 10.89
C GLY A 244 8.66 -28.70 12.14
N PRO A 245 9.56 -27.70 12.31
CA PRO A 245 9.27 -26.67 13.29
C PRO A 245 7.83 -26.27 12.99
N ARG A 246 6.95 -26.29 14.00
CA ARG A 246 5.70 -25.53 13.91
C ARG A 246 6.19 -24.17 13.46
N SER A 247 6.01 -23.85 12.18
CA SER A 247 6.01 -22.48 11.79
C SER A 247 4.99 -21.93 12.76
N ALA A 248 5.43 -21.04 13.64
CA ALA A 248 4.51 -20.12 14.23
C ALA A 248 4.00 -19.39 12.99
N ALA A 249 3.00 -19.99 12.32
CA ALA A 249 2.20 -19.36 11.30
C ALA A 249 1.92 -18.01 11.93
N PRO A 250 2.45 -16.91 11.36
CA PRO A 250 2.52 -15.62 12.03
C PRO A 250 1.17 -15.44 12.69
N GLY A 251 1.20 -15.50 14.04
CA GLY A 251 0.05 -16.00 14.78
C GLY A 251 -1.20 -15.29 14.30
N ALA A 252 -2.34 -15.98 14.25
CA ALA A 252 -3.61 -15.29 14.18
C ALA A 252 -3.67 -14.12 15.20
N THR A 253 -2.85 -14.18 16.27
CA THR A 253 -2.48 -13.10 17.19
C THR A 253 -1.70 -11.92 16.58
N ALA A 254 -0.67 -12.10 15.74
CA ALA A 254 0.05 -11.03 15.05
C ALA A 254 -0.79 -10.35 13.96
N GLU A 255 -1.59 -11.12 13.21
CA GLU A 255 -2.57 -10.58 12.26
C GLU A 255 -3.75 -9.90 12.98
N ALA A 256 -4.25 -10.48 14.08
CA ALA A 256 -5.22 -9.82 14.95
C ALA A 256 -4.63 -8.58 15.64
N LEU A 257 -3.33 -8.57 15.98
CA LEU A 257 -2.67 -7.39 16.50
C LEU A 257 -2.56 -6.33 15.41
N ALA A 258 -2.16 -6.67 14.18
CA ALA A 258 -2.10 -5.73 13.07
C ALA A 258 -3.49 -5.15 12.77
N LEU A 259 -4.53 -5.98 12.71
CA LEU A 259 -5.92 -5.56 12.52
C LEU A 259 -6.46 -4.75 13.72
N ALA A 260 -6.11 -5.11 14.96
CA ALA A 260 -6.47 -4.35 16.16
C ALA A 260 -5.68 -3.04 16.27
N THR A 261 -4.46 -2.99 15.74
CA THR A 261 -3.63 -1.78 15.68
C THR A 261 -4.15 -0.86 14.58
N VAL A 262 -4.59 -1.39 13.44
CA VAL A 262 -5.28 -0.63 12.38
C VAL A 262 -6.64 -0.14 12.85
N GLY A 263 -7.43 -0.99 13.51
CA GLY A 263 -8.69 -0.63 14.15
C GLY A 263 -8.48 0.40 15.26
N GLY A 264 -7.42 0.24 16.05
CA GLY A 264 -6.99 1.15 17.11
C GLY A 264 -6.51 2.49 16.56
N LEU A 265 -5.74 2.52 15.48
CA LEU A 265 -5.27 3.74 14.80
C LEU A 265 -6.39 4.44 14.03
N ALA A 266 -7.32 3.69 13.43
CA ALA A 266 -8.51 4.25 12.81
C ALA A 266 -9.47 4.82 13.87
N ALA A 267 -9.67 4.12 14.99
CA ALA A 267 -10.45 4.59 16.12
C ALA A 267 -9.78 5.79 16.81
N THR A 268 -8.46 5.76 17.01
CA THR A 268 -7.68 6.85 17.59
C THR A 268 -7.62 8.04 16.64
N GLY A 269 -7.45 7.82 15.34
CA GLY A 269 -7.54 8.83 14.30
C GLY A 269 -8.94 9.44 14.22
N ALA A 270 -10.00 8.64 14.37
CA ALA A 270 -11.38 9.11 14.47
C ALA A 270 -11.66 9.84 15.80
N LEU A 271 -11.05 9.43 16.91
CA LEU A 271 -11.16 10.05 18.23
C LEU A 271 -10.35 11.35 18.31
N LEU A 272 -9.19 11.44 17.66
CA LEU A 272 -8.38 12.64 17.51
C LEU A 272 -9.01 13.60 16.51
N ALA A 273 -9.57 13.08 15.40
CA ALA A 273 -10.41 13.86 14.50
C ALA A 273 -11.63 14.38 15.26
N ARG A 274 -12.29 13.55 16.09
CA ARG A 274 -13.40 13.96 16.96
C ARG A 274 -12.94 15.01 17.97
N ALA A 275 -11.88 14.81 18.75
CA ALA A 275 -11.37 15.77 19.73
C ALA A 275 -10.95 17.09 19.06
N GLY A 276 -10.29 17.00 17.90
CA GLY A 276 -9.91 18.13 17.06
C GLY A 276 -11.11 18.86 16.46
N PHE A 277 -12.19 18.16 16.11
CA PHE A 277 -13.44 18.68 15.54
C PHE A 277 -14.37 19.25 16.62
N LEU A 278 -14.39 18.62 17.79
CA LEU A 278 -15.09 19.05 19.00
C LEU A 278 -14.48 20.36 19.51
N THR A 279 -13.16 20.43 19.68
CA THR A 279 -12.48 21.70 20.03
C THR A 279 -12.57 22.79 18.94
N ALA A 280 -13.03 22.48 17.72
CA ALA A 280 -13.13 23.42 16.59
C ALA A 280 -14.45 24.18 16.49
N LEU A 281 -15.53 23.66 17.06
CA LEU A 281 -16.88 24.15 16.86
C LEU A 281 -17.42 24.76 18.16
N PRO A 282 -18.11 25.92 18.11
CA PRO A 282 -18.79 26.43 19.29
C PRO A 282 -19.81 25.42 19.80
N THR A 283 -20.00 25.39 21.12
CA THR A 283 -20.82 24.45 21.91
C THR A 283 -22.19 24.16 21.30
N ALA A 284 -22.84 25.16 20.69
CA ALA A 284 -24.13 25.00 20.01
C ALA A 284 -24.08 24.12 18.74
N THR A 285 -22.98 24.14 17.99
CA THR A 285 -22.74 23.26 16.82
C THR A 285 -22.12 21.92 17.19
N HIS A 286 -21.44 21.87 18.34
CA HIS A 286 -20.86 20.67 18.93
C HIS A 286 -21.90 19.55 19.10
N ARG A 287 -23.08 19.90 19.61
CA ARG A 287 -24.20 18.95 19.78
C ARG A 287 -24.83 18.52 18.45
N ARG A 288 -24.79 19.38 17.42
CA ARG A 288 -25.44 19.13 16.12
C ARG A 288 -24.58 18.27 15.17
N TRP A 289 -23.27 18.44 15.21
CA TRP A 289 -22.34 17.73 14.32
C TRP A 289 -21.49 16.69 15.02
N GLY A 290 -21.23 16.83 16.32
CA GLY A 290 -20.48 15.83 17.09
C GLY A 290 -21.18 14.47 17.09
N ALA A 291 -22.52 14.44 17.21
CA ALA A 291 -23.31 13.22 17.11
C ALA A 291 -23.34 12.64 15.68
N ALA A 292 -23.37 13.48 14.65
CA ALA A 292 -23.38 13.03 13.26
C ALA A 292 -22.01 12.49 12.82
N PHE A 293 -20.92 13.12 13.26
CA PHE A 293 -19.55 12.72 12.93
C PHE A 293 -19.09 11.52 13.76
N ALA A 294 -19.43 11.50 15.06
CA ALA A 294 -19.24 10.30 15.89
C ALA A 294 -20.13 9.15 15.39
N GLY A 295 -21.36 9.46 14.96
CA GLY A 295 -22.25 8.51 14.32
C GLY A 295 -21.64 7.94 13.04
N SER A 296 -21.17 8.78 12.11
CA SER A 296 -20.55 8.33 10.85
C SER A 296 -19.24 7.58 11.07
N ALA A 297 -18.37 8.04 11.97
CA ALA A 297 -17.12 7.35 12.27
C ALA A 297 -17.35 6.00 12.97
N LEU A 298 -18.29 5.94 13.93
CA LEU A 298 -18.71 4.70 14.57
C LEU A 298 -19.36 3.76 13.56
N VAL A 299 -20.16 4.29 12.64
CA VAL A 299 -20.79 3.56 11.53
C VAL A 299 -19.74 2.95 10.60
N THR A 300 -18.74 3.73 10.18
CA THR A 300 -17.68 3.24 9.30
C THR A 300 -16.81 2.22 10.03
N ALA A 301 -16.52 2.44 11.31
CA ALA A 301 -15.80 1.48 12.16
C ALA A 301 -16.60 0.20 12.39
N LEU A 302 -17.91 0.28 12.61
CA LEU A 302 -18.79 -0.89 12.79
C LEU A 302 -19.04 -1.62 11.48
N ALA A 303 -19.12 -0.93 10.34
CA ALA A 303 -19.20 -1.55 9.03
C ALA A 303 -17.90 -2.30 8.71
N ALA A 304 -16.74 -1.67 8.95
CA ALA A 304 -15.45 -2.32 8.80
C ALA A 304 -15.30 -3.50 9.77
N ALA A 305 -15.69 -3.34 11.04
CA ALA A 305 -15.67 -4.41 12.04
C ALA A 305 -16.66 -5.54 11.71
N ALA A 306 -17.84 -5.24 11.16
CA ALA A 306 -18.81 -6.25 10.74
C ALA A 306 -18.34 -7.01 9.49
N VAL A 307 -17.72 -6.33 8.52
CA VAL A 307 -17.09 -6.98 7.36
C VAL A 307 -15.92 -7.85 7.80
N LEU A 308 -15.09 -7.37 8.73
CA LEU A 308 -13.99 -8.14 9.31
C LEU A 308 -14.49 -9.32 10.16
N ALA A 309 -15.54 -9.14 10.95
CA ALA A 309 -16.15 -10.20 11.76
C ALA A 309 -16.86 -11.24 10.90
N ALA A 310 -17.52 -10.82 9.81
CA ALA A 310 -18.12 -11.73 8.83
C ALA A 310 -17.05 -12.51 8.07
N ALA A 311 -15.96 -11.85 7.63
CA ALA A 311 -14.81 -12.52 7.04
C ALA A 311 -14.19 -13.54 8.02
N PHE A 312 -14.05 -13.16 9.30
CA PHE A 312 -13.54 -14.04 10.35
C PHE A 312 -14.50 -15.22 10.68
N ALA A 313 -15.82 -14.98 10.64
CA ALA A 313 -16.83 -16.02 10.82
C ALA A 313 -16.88 -16.99 9.63
N GLU A 314 -16.75 -16.50 8.39
CA GLU A 314 -16.57 -17.32 7.18
C GLU A 314 -15.30 -18.16 7.27
N ALA A 315 -14.19 -17.58 7.75
CA ALA A 315 -12.93 -18.32 7.95
C ALA A 315 -13.08 -19.46 8.96
N ARG A 316 -13.81 -19.21 10.05
CA ARG A 316 -14.04 -20.18 11.13
C ARG A 316 -15.06 -21.26 10.76
N ALA A 317 -16.04 -20.93 9.92
CA ALA A 317 -16.97 -21.90 9.34
C ALA A 317 -16.29 -22.76 8.25
N GLY A 318 -15.28 -22.21 7.58
CA GLY A 318 -14.51 -22.83 6.51
C GLY A 318 -13.70 -24.08 6.89
N ASP A 319 -13.39 -24.26 8.18
CA ASP A 319 -12.75 -25.49 8.71
C ASP A 319 -13.59 -26.76 8.46
N SER A 320 -14.88 -26.63 8.14
CA SER A 320 -15.79 -27.76 7.95
C SER A 320 -16.11 -28.12 6.49
N GLY A 321 -15.67 -27.36 5.47
CA GLY A 321 -16.11 -27.69 4.11
C GLY A 321 -15.54 -26.94 2.91
N TRP A 322 -14.58 -26.03 3.06
CA TRP A 322 -13.95 -25.32 1.91
C TRP A 322 -12.49 -25.74 1.62
N ASN A 323 -11.94 -26.66 2.41
CA ASN A 323 -10.62 -27.28 2.18
C ASN A 323 -10.49 -28.14 0.91
N TRP A 324 -11.52 -28.21 0.05
CA TRP A 324 -11.48 -28.96 -1.20
C TRP A 324 -11.01 -28.13 -2.41
N ILE A 325 -10.91 -26.79 -2.29
CA ILE A 325 -10.44 -25.89 -3.36
C ILE A 325 -9.00 -25.39 -3.12
N SER A 326 -8.28 -25.93 -2.12
CA SER A 326 -6.82 -25.75 -2.04
C SER A 326 -6.12 -26.67 -3.05
N TRP A 327 -6.11 -26.29 -4.33
CA TRP A 327 -5.37 -27.02 -5.36
C TRP A 327 -3.97 -26.49 -5.62
N SER A 328 -3.13 -27.47 -5.92
CA SER A 328 -1.69 -27.50 -6.08
C SER A 328 -1.22 -27.02 -7.45
N THR A 329 -1.15 -25.72 -7.66
CA THR A 329 -0.08 -25.17 -8.50
C THR A 329 1.15 -25.00 -7.61
N GLY A 330 2.34 -25.45 -8.06
CA GLY A 330 3.56 -25.64 -7.25
C GLY A 330 4.20 -24.43 -6.55
N GLY A 331 3.43 -23.41 -6.17
CA GLY A 331 3.80 -22.37 -5.22
C GLY A 331 2.59 -22.10 -4.32
N THR A 332 2.67 -22.54 -3.07
CA THR A 332 1.64 -22.36 -2.05
C THR A 332 1.59 -20.91 -1.60
N VAL A 333 0.70 -20.11 -2.20
CA VAL A 333 0.18 -18.89 -1.56
C VAL A 333 -1.32 -19.08 -1.40
N SER A 334 -1.71 -19.92 -0.44
CA SER A 334 -3.09 -20.01 0.03
C SER A 334 -3.35 -18.84 0.98
N ALA A 335 -3.64 -17.66 0.43
CA ALA A 335 -4.19 -16.59 1.26
C ALA A 335 -5.60 -17.04 1.72
N PRO A 336 -5.90 -17.03 3.03
CA PRO A 336 -7.20 -17.48 3.54
C PRO A 336 -8.32 -16.61 2.96
N ALA A 337 -9.47 -17.20 2.60
CA ALA A 337 -10.66 -16.52 2.10
C ALA A 337 -11.05 -15.18 2.80
N PRO A 338 -10.93 -15.01 4.14
CA PRO A 338 -11.11 -13.72 4.81
C PRO A 338 -10.19 -12.59 4.29
N TYR A 339 -8.96 -12.92 3.91
CA TYR A 339 -7.98 -11.95 3.40
C TYR A 339 -8.45 -11.38 2.06
N VAL A 340 -8.94 -12.25 1.16
CA VAL A 340 -9.47 -11.84 -0.15
C VAL A 340 -10.73 -10.97 0.02
N ALA A 341 -11.63 -11.35 0.93
CA ALA A 341 -12.83 -10.57 1.24
C ALA A 341 -12.49 -9.17 1.79
N GLY A 342 -11.57 -9.11 2.76
CA GLY A 342 -11.10 -7.86 3.34
C GLY A 342 -10.42 -6.96 2.31
N GLN A 343 -9.60 -7.55 1.44
CA GLN A 343 -8.94 -6.84 0.35
C GLN A 343 -9.94 -6.28 -0.67
N GLN A 344 -10.91 -7.08 -1.12
CA GLN A 344 -11.97 -6.62 -2.03
C GLN A 344 -12.80 -5.49 -1.42
N ALA A 345 -13.08 -5.54 -0.11
CA ALA A 345 -13.78 -4.46 0.58
C ALA A 345 -12.95 -3.15 0.63
N VAL A 346 -11.64 -3.26 0.89
CA VAL A 346 -10.72 -2.11 0.87
C VAL A 346 -10.63 -1.52 -0.54
N LEU A 347 -10.50 -2.36 -1.57
CA LEU A 347 -10.47 -1.95 -2.96
C LEU A 347 -11.80 -1.32 -3.39
N ALA A 348 -12.94 -1.88 -2.98
CA ALA A 348 -14.26 -1.31 -3.27
C ALA A 348 -14.40 0.09 -2.66
N LEU A 349 -13.93 0.23 -1.41
CA LEU A 349 -13.92 1.51 -0.72
C LEU A 349 -13.01 2.52 -1.43
N PHE A 350 -11.85 2.08 -1.92
CA PHE A 350 -10.87 2.94 -2.57
C PHE A 350 -11.29 3.37 -3.98
N TRP A 351 -11.66 2.42 -4.83
CA TRP A 351 -11.88 2.65 -6.26
C TRP A 351 -13.27 3.20 -6.57
N PHE A 352 -14.28 2.89 -5.75
CA PHE A 352 -15.66 3.28 -6.03
C PHE A 352 -16.21 4.26 -5.00
N VAL A 353 -16.05 4.01 -3.70
CA VAL A 353 -16.66 4.85 -2.65
C VAL A 353 -15.93 6.18 -2.47
N LEU A 354 -14.60 6.12 -2.32
CA LEU A 354 -13.80 7.28 -2.00
C LEU A 354 -13.86 8.37 -3.08
N PRO A 355 -13.73 8.08 -4.40
CA PRO A 355 -13.90 9.08 -5.43
C PRO A 355 -15.27 9.78 -5.35
N VAL A 356 -16.36 9.04 -5.11
CA VAL A 356 -17.70 9.62 -4.96
C VAL A 356 -17.77 10.54 -3.74
N ALA A 357 -17.21 10.11 -2.60
CA ALA A 357 -17.17 10.90 -1.37
C ALA A 357 -16.34 12.19 -1.53
N VAL A 358 -15.14 12.07 -2.13
CA VAL A 358 -14.25 13.21 -2.41
C VAL A 358 -14.92 14.20 -3.34
N LEU A 359 -15.50 13.72 -4.45
CA LEU A 359 -16.24 14.55 -5.40
C LEU A 359 -17.40 15.29 -4.72
N ALA A 360 -18.19 14.60 -3.90
CA ALA A 360 -19.31 15.20 -3.18
C ALA A 360 -18.85 16.30 -2.22
N VAL A 361 -17.74 16.08 -1.50
CA VAL A 361 -17.15 17.08 -0.60
C VAL A 361 -16.62 18.26 -1.40
N LEU A 362 -15.88 18.05 -2.48
CA LEU A 362 -15.31 19.12 -3.30
C LEU A 362 -16.39 19.97 -3.97
N LEU A 363 -17.41 19.36 -4.57
CA LEU A 363 -18.55 20.07 -5.17
C LEU A 363 -19.31 20.90 -4.13
N ARG A 364 -19.47 20.36 -2.92
CA ARG A 364 -20.10 21.10 -1.82
C ARG A 364 -19.24 22.25 -1.32
N LEU A 365 -17.93 22.07 -1.24
CA LEU A 365 -17.01 23.14 -0.84
C LEU A 365 -16.95 24.26 -1.88
N ALA A 366 -17.04 23.91 -3.17
CA ALA A 366 -17.04 24.86 -4.26
C ALA A 366 -18.38 25.60 -4.38
N GLY A 367 -19.50 24.88 -4.32
CA GLY A 367 -20.85 25.41 -4.59
C GLY A 367 -21.67 25.78 -3.36
N GLY A 368 -21.25 25.43 -2.15
CA GLY A 368 -22.00 25.65 -0.90
C GLY A 368 -23.28 24.79 -0.76
N ARG A 369 -23.71 24.12 -1.83
CA ARG A 369 -24.89 23.26 -1.90
C ARG A 369 -24.52 21.78 -1.90
N PRO A 370 -25.40 20.87 -1.43
CA PRO A 370 -25.17 19.45 -1.61
C PRO A 370 -25.17 19.09 -3.11
N PRO A 371 -24.36 18.10 -3.53
CA PRO A 371 -24.27 17.73 -4.93
C PRO A 371 -25.55 17.05 -5.41
N GLY A 372 -25.90 17.28 -6.68
CA GLY A 372 -27.03 16.61 -7.34
C GLY A 372 -26.68 15.20 -7.83
N ALA A 373 -27.69 14.36 -8.09
CA ALA A 373 -27.47 12.98 -8.55
C ALA A 373 -26.67 12.94 -9.86
N ARG A 374 -26.99 13.83 -10.81
CA ARG A 374 -26.26 13.99 -12.08
C ARG A 374 -24.80 14.41 -11.91
N GLU A 375 -24.47 15.11 -10.81
CA GLU A 375 -23.10 15.55 -10.53
C GLU A 375 -22.24 14.40 -9.99
N LEU A 376 -22.86 13.42 -9.31
CA LEU A 376 -22.19 12.23 -8.75
C LEU A 376 -22.26 10.98 -9.64
N ALA A 377 -23.24 10.92 -10.57
CA ALA A 377 -23.53 9.74 -11.38
C ALA A 377 -22.28 9.20 -12.11
N GLY A 378 -21.44 10.08 -12.66
CA GLY A 378 -20.23 9.66 -13.38
C GLY A 378 -19.26 8.84 -12.53
N ALA A 379 -19.12 9.14 -11.22
CA ALA A 379 -18.26 8.36 -10.33
C ALA A 379 -18.99 7.17 -9.70
N ALA A 380 -20.30 7.30 -9.44
CA ALA A 380 -21.09 6.26 -8.78
C ALA A 380 -21.50 5.10 -9.69
N LEU A 381 -21.62 5.33 -11.01
CA LEU A 381 -22.00 4.32 -12.01
C LEU A 381 -20.83 3.46 -12.50
N ALA A 382 -19.62 3.66 -11.97
CA ALA A 382 -18.47 2.85 -12.34
C ALA A 382 -18.55 1.39 -11.89
N GLY A 383 -19.07 1.14 -10.68
CA GLY A 383 -19.27 -0.22 -10.19
C GLY A 383 -20.33 -0.99 -10.99
N PRO A 384 -21.52 -0.41 -11.29
CA PRO A 384 -22.47 -1.01 -12.22
C PRO A 384 -21.89 -1.21 -13.63
N ALA A 385 -21.12 -0.25 -14.15
CA ALA A 385 -20.46 -0.41 -15.44
C ALA A 385 -19.50 -1.61 -15.45
N LEU A 386 -18.74 -1.82 -14.37
CA LEU A 386 -17.85 -2.98 -14.22
C LEU A 386 -18.65 -4.30 -14.17
N LEU A 387 -19.76 -4.35 -13.41
CA LEU A 387 -20.66 -5.51 -13.40
C LEU A 387 -21.21 -5.81 -14.80
N GLY A 388 -21.63 -4.78 -15.54
CA GLY A 388 -22.09 -4.93 -16.93
C GLY A 388 -21.03 -5.52 -17.86
N VAL A 389 -19.78 -5.10 -17.72
CA VAL A 389 -18.63 -5.67 -18.46
C VAL A 389 -18.43 -7.14 -18.08
N GLU A 390 -18.38 -7.48 -16.80
CA GLU A 390 -18.22 -8.86 -16.33
C GLU A 390 -19.35 -9.78 -16.81
N SER A 391 -20.59 -9.27 -16.80
CA SER A 391 -21.79 -9.97 -17.29
C SER A 391 -21.68 -10.35 -18.76
N ALA A 392 -21.19 -9.41 -19.58
CA ALA A 392 -21.04 -9.60 -21.02
C ALA A 392 -19.96 -10.65 -21.34
N VAL A 393 -18.93 -10.75 -20.51
CA VAL A 393 -17.81 -11.69 -20.69
C VAL A 393 -18.15 -13.09 -20.22
N ALA A 394 -18.80 -13.19 -19.06
CA ALA A 394 -18.96 -14.45 -18.36
C ALA A 394 -20.34 -15.09 -18.55
N ALA A 395 -21.20 -14.50 -19.39
CA ALA A 395 -22.58 -14.92 -19.64
C ALA A 395 -23.46 -15.05 -18.36
N PHE A 396 -23.05 -14.39 -17.26
CA PHE A 396 -23.75 -14.40 -15.96
C PHE A 396 -24.79 -13.27 -15.82
N ALA A 397 -25.40 -12.86 -16.93
CA ALA A 397 -26.39 -11.78 -16.97
C ALA A 397 -27.49 -11.82 -15.88
N PRO A 398 -28.12 -12.97 -15.52
CA PRO A 398 -29.17 -12.96 -14.50
C PRO A 398 -28.66 -12.59 -13.10
N TRP A 399 -27.43 -12.97 -12.78
CA TRP A 399 -26.85 -12.77 -11.46
C TRP A 399 -26.33 -11.34 -11.28
N SER A 400 -25.90 -10.68 -12.36
CA SER A 400 -25.40 -9.30 -12.30
C SER A 400 -26.56 -8.33 -12.23
N LEU A 401 -27.64 -8.62 -12.96
CA LEU A 401 -28.91 -7.94 -12.81
C LEU A 401 -29.43 -8.05 -11.38
N LEU A 402 -29.27 -9.21 -10.72
CA LEU A 402 -29.60 -9.36 -9.30
C LEU A 402 -28.72 -8.46 -8.42
N ALA A 403 -27.39 -8.50 -8.58
CA ALA A 403 -26.45 -7.68 -7.81
C ALA A 403 -26.69 -6.16 -8.00
N GLU A 404 -26.95 -5.73 -9.24
CA GLU A 404 -27.31 -4.34 -9.56
C GLU A 404 -28.66 -3.95 -8.97
N SER A 405 -29.66 -4.84 -9.02
CA SER A 405 -30.97 -4.61 -8.40
C SER A 405 -30.85 -4.44 -6.89
N VAL A 406 -29.99 -5.23 -6.23
CA VAL A 406 -29.70 -5.08 -4.79
C VAL A 406 -28.98 -3.77 -4.52
N ALA A 407 -27.97 -3.42 -5.33
CA ALA A 407 -27.24 -2.16 -5.16
C ALA A 407 -28.16 -0.94 -5.34
N ALA A 408 -29.02 -0.95 -6.37
CA ALA A 408 -30.00 0.09 -6.63
C ALA A 408 -31.07 0.15 -5.54
N GLY A 409 -31.59 -1.00 -5.08
CA GLY A 409 -32.55 -1.11 -4.00
C GLY A 409 -31.99 -0.58 -2.68
N ALA A 410 -30.76 -0.94 -2.33
CA ALA A 410 -30.06 -0.43 -1.15
C ALA A 410 -29.85 1.09 -1.24
N ALA A 411 -29.40 1.60 -2.39
CA ALA A 411 -29.21 3.03 -2.62
C ALA A 411 -30.54 3.81 -2.52
N ALA A 412 -31.62 3.28 -3.10
CA ALA A 412 -32.96 3.86 -3.02
C ALA A 412 -33.50 3.87 -1.58
N GLY A 413 -33.29 2.78 -0.83
CA GLY A 413 -33.64 2.68 0.59
C GLY A 413 -32.90 3.72 1.45
N VAL A 414 -31.58 3.84 1.28
CA VAL A 414 -30.76 4.86 1.97
C VAL A 414 -31.22 6.27 1.61
N TRP A 415 -31.48 6.53 0.32
CA TRP A 415 -32.00 7.82 -0.13
C TRP A 415 -33.34 8.14 0.52
N GLY A 416 -34.32 7.23 0.44
CA GLY A 416 -35.66 7.40 0.98
C GLY A 416 -35.65 7.62 2.48
N LEU A 417 -34.87 6.82 3.23
CA LEU A 417 -34.72 6.95 4.66
C LEU A 417 -34.08 8.29 5.06
N LEU A 418 -33.04 8.74 4.36
CA LEU A 418 -32.42 10.05 4.64
C LEU A 418 -33.33 11.21 4.22
N ARG A 419 -34.12 11.04 3.14
CA ARG A 419 -35.02 12.06 2.61
C ARG A 419 -36.28 12.24 3.45
N SER A 420 -36.77 11.17 4.08
CA SER A 420 -37.90 11.19 5.05
C SER A 420 -37.68 12.17 6.21
N GLY A 421 -36.42 12.50 6.53
CA GLY A 421 -36.08 13.44 7.59
C GLY A 421 -35.89 12.82 8.96
N VAL A 422 -35.89 11.48 9.07
CA VAL A 422 -35.59 10.73 10.31
C VAL A 422 -34.24 11.17 10.92
N LEU A 423 -33.22 11.41 10.09
CA LEU A 423 -31.91 11.94 10.53
C LEU A 423 -31.82 13.48 10.50
N GLY A 424 -32.95 14.17 10.39
CA GLY A 424 -33.06 15.62 10.35
C GLY A 424 -32.59 16.26 9.04
N PRO A 425 -32.48 17.60 9.01
CA PRO A 425 -32.12 18.35 7.80
C PRO A 425 -30.69 18.06 7.32
N ALA A 426 -29.80 17.56 8.18
CA ALA A 426 -28.48 17.12 7.77
C ALA A 426 -28.56 15.84 6.92
N GLY A 427 -29.35 14.84 7.34
CA GLY A 427 -29.58 13.63 6.55
C GLY A 427 -30.19 13.93 5.18
N ARG A 428 -31.22 14.78 5.13
CA ARG A 428 -31.85 15.21 3.87
C ARG A 428 -30.89 15.88 2.89
N ARG A 429 -29.87 16.58 3.39
CA ARG A 429 -28.84 17.24 2.57
C ARG A 429 -27.81 16.25 2.01
N TRP A 430 -27.60 15.11 2.67
CA TRP A 430 -26.63 14.10 2.25
C TRP A 430 -27.27 12.88 1.58
N ALA A 431 -28.60 12.82 1.49
CA ALA A 431 -29.34 11.68 0.93
C ALA A 431 -28.80 11.21 -0.42
N VAL A 432 -28.56 12.13 -1.37
CA VAL A 432 -28.04 11.81 -2.70
C VAL A 432 -26.60 11.27 -2.64
N THR A 433 -25.75 11.88 -1.81
CA THR A 433 -24.36 11.42 -1.64
C THR A 433 -24.29 10.05 -1.00
N CYS A 434 -25.06 9.82 0.07
CA CYS A 434 -25.10 8.53 0.74
C CYS A 434 -25.64 7.44 -0.18
N ALA A 435 -26.68 7.73 -0.98
CA ALA A 435 -27.20 6.80 -1.98
C ALA A 435 -26.16 6.47 -3.07
N ALA A 436 -25.44 7.48 -3.57
CA ALA A 436 -24.37 7.29 -4.55
C ALA A 436 -23.20 6.46 -3.97
N VAL A 437 -22.84 6.68 -2.71
CA VAL A 437 -21.83 5.88 -1.99
C VAL A 437 -22.30 4.44 -1.78
N THR A 438 -23.56 4.24 -1.39
CA THR A 438 -24.15 2.90 -1.24
C THR A 438 -24.17 2.14 -2.55
N LEU A 439 -24.59 2.79 -3.63
CA LEU A 439 -24.56 2.20 -4.97
C LEU A 439 -23.14 1.76 -5.31
N ALA A 440 -22.17 2.68 -5.24
CA ALA A 440 -20.76 2.44 -5.54
C ALA A 440 -20.15 1.32 -4.68
N LEU A 441 -20.49 1.25 -3.39
CA LEU A 441 -19.99 0.23 -2.47
C LEU A 441 -20.54 -1.16 -2.82
N VAL A 442 -21.87 -1.29 -2.94
CA VAL A 442 -22.52 -2.60 -3.15
C VAL A 442 -22.18 -3.15 -4.53
N SER A 443 -22.21 -2.31 -5.56
CA SER A 443 -21.82 -2.73 -6.91
C SER A 443 -20.32 -3.01 -6.99
N GLY A 444 -19.47 -2.22 -6.33
CA GLY A 444 -18.02 -2.40 -6.33
C GLY A 444 -17.60 -3.68 -5.61
N LEU A 445 -18.21 -4.00 -4.47
CA LEU A 445 -18.01 -5.27 -3.76
C LEU A 445 -18.42 -6.47 -4.62
N SER A 446 -19.54 -6.37 -5.33
CA SER A 446 -20.05 -7.44 -6.18
C SER A 446 -19.14 -7.65 -7.39
N ALA A 447 -18.74 -6.57 -8.07
CA ALA A 447 -17.84 -6.64 -9.21
C ALA A 447 -16.48 -7.23 -8.85
N LEU A 448 -15.84 -6.70 -7.80
CA LEU A 448 -14.52 -7.16 -7.37
C LEU A 448 -14.49 -8.61 -6.90
N SER A 449 -15.65 -9.21 -6.60
CA SER A 449 -15.74 -10.60 -6.14
C SER A 449 -15.69 -11.66 -7.25
N LEU A 450 -15.91 -11.28 -8.52
CA LEU A 450 -15.85 -12.21 -9.66
C LEU A 450 -14.54 -12.17 -10.43
N LEU A 451 -13.74 -11.15 -10.19
CA LEU A 451 -12.46 -11.01 -10.84
C LEU A 451 -11.62 -12.28 -10.61
N PRO A 452 -11.12 -12.90 -11.69
CA PRO A 452 -10.50 -14.22 -11.63
C PRO A 452 -9.36 -14.22 -10.62
N GLY A 453 -9.48 -15.04 -9.58
CA GLY A 453 -8.44 -15.17 -8.56
C GLY A 453 -7.10 -15.61 -9.17
N PRO A 454 -5.97 -15.43 -8.45
CA PRO A 454 -4.60 -15.68 -8.94
C PRO A 454 -4.36 -17.09 -9.50
N GLY A 455 -5.24 -18.04 -9.18
CA GLY A 455 -5.18 -19.41 -9.64
C GLY A 455 -5.94 -19.69 -10.94
N ALA A 456 -6.70 -18.74 -11.51
CA ALA A 456 -7.58 -18.98 -12.66
C ALA A 456 -6.82 -19.04 -13.99
N ARG A 457 -5.89 -19.98 -14.14
CA ARG A 457 -5.23 -20.32 -15.41
C ARG A 457 -6.10 -21.21 -16.33
N TRP A 458 -7.38 -21.39 -16.00
CA TRP A 458 -8.21 -22.52 -16.45
C TRP A 458 -9.27 -22.18 -17.51
N LEU A 459 -9.20 -21.02 -18.17
CA LEU A 459 -10.10 -20.75 -19.30
C LEU A 459 -9.32 -20.81 -20.62
N PRO A 460 -9.02 -22.01 -21.14
CA PRO A 460 -8.55 -22.16 -22.51
C PRO A 460 -9.68 -21.70 -23.44
N GLY A 461 -9.60 -20.44 -23.90
CA GLY A 461 -10.66 -19.75 -24.66
C GLY A 461 -11.11 -18.40 -24.07
N ALA A 462 -10.83 -18.09 -22.79
CA ALA A 462 -11.02 -16.75 -22.23
C ALA A 462 -9.96 -15.75 -22.69
N ASP A 463 -8.82 -16.23 -23.20
CA ASP A 463 -7.68 -15.39 -23.53
C ASP A 463 -8.00 -14.31 -24.58
N THR A 464 -9.07 -14.42 -25.37
CA THR A 464 -9.48 -13.33 -26.28
C THR A 464 -10.60 -12.47 -25.70
N THR A 465 -11.63 -13.07 -25.10
CA THR A 465 -12.81 -12.35 -24.56
C THR A 465 -12.48 -11.57 -23.30
N TRP A 466 -11.74 -12.16 -22.36
CA TRP A 466 -11.26 -11.44 -21.18
C TRP A 466 -10.19 -10.41 -21.53
N THR A 467 -9.37 -10.66 -22.55
CA THR A 467 -8.42 -9.64 -23.03
C THR A 467 -9.10 -8.42 -23.61
N ALA A 468 -10.17 -8.63 -24.39
CA ALA A 468 -10.98 -7.55 -24.94
C ALA A 468 -11.74 -6.79 -23.84
N ALA A 469 -12.21 -7.49 -22.81
CA ALA A 469 -13.00 -6.91 -21.73
C ALA A 469 -12.19 -6.35 -20.56
N ALA A 470 -10.94 -6.78 -20.39
CA ALA A 470 -10.06 -6.28 -19.34
C ALA A 470 -9.78 -4.78 -19.50
N TRP A 471 -9.81 -4.25 -20.73
CA TRP A 471 -9.72 -2.81 -20.98
C TRP A 471 -10.93 -2.01 -20.47
N PRO A 472 -12.18 -2.32 -20.90
CA PRO A 472 -13.39 -1.77 -20.30
C PRO A 472 -13.44 -1.91 -18.77
N ALA A 473 -13.01 -3.05 -18.23
CA ALA A 473 -12.97 -3.29 -16.79
C ALA A 473 -11.95 -2.38 -16.07
N ALA A 474 -10.72 -2.31 -16.58
CA ALA A 474 -9.69 -1.42 -16.04
C ALA A 474 -10.12 0.06 -16.14
N LEU A 475 -10.75 0.46 -17.25
CA LEU A 475 -11.35 1.78 -17.41
C LEU A 475 -12.45 2.04 -16.39
N ALA A 476 -13.34 1.08 -16.14
CA ALA A 476 -14.41 1.22 -15.16
C ALA A 476 -13.85 1.41 -13.74
N VAL A 477 -12.75 0.73 -13.38
CA VAL A 477 -12.07 0.89 -12.08
C VAL A 477 -11.37 2.25 -11.96
N ALA A 478 -10.71 2.73 -13.03
CA ALA A 478 -9.95 3.98 -12.99
C ALA A 478 -10.79 5.25 -13.22
N ALA A 479 -11.92 5.14 -13.94
CA ALA A 479 -12.77 6.26 -14.35
C ALA A 479 -13.30 7.13 -13.19
N PRO A 480 -13.70 6.61 -12.01
CA PRO A 480 -14.16 7.42 -10.89
C PRO A 480 -13.18 8.52 -10.51
N TRP A 481 -11.89 8.19 -10.48
CA TRP A 481 -10.85 9.11 -10.07
C TRP A 481 -10.48 10.13 -11.15
N THR A 482 -10.45 9.74 -12.42
CA THR A 482 -10.25 10.71 -13.52
C THR A 482 -11.42 11.70 -13.59
N ILE A 483 -12.65 11.23 -13.33
CA ILE A 483 -13.84 12.07 -13.21
C ILE A 483 -13.72 13.03 -12.03
N VAL A 484 -13.26 12.58 -10.85
CA VAL A 484 -13.00 13.46 -9.69
C VAL A 484 -12.06 14.58 -10.08
N VAL A 485 -10.91 14.25 -10.69
CA VAL A 485 -9.90 15.24 -11.12
C VAL A 485 -10.51 16.27 -12.07
N LEU A 486 -11.16 15.82 -13.15
CA LEU A 486 -11.72 16.71 -14.17
C LEU A 486 -12.84 17.60 -13.63
N ARG A 487 -13.71 17.04 -12.79
CA ARG A 487 -14.80 17.78 -12.15
C ARG A 487 -14.26 18.78 -11.14
N THR A 488 -13.20 18.44 -10.41
CA THR A 488 -12.53 19.35 -9.48
C THR A 488 -11.96 20.55 -10.22
N VAL A 489 -11.19 20.31 -11.29
CA VAL A 489 -10.63 21.37 -12.13
C VAL A 489 -11.75 22.26 -12.68
N ARG A 490 -12.83 21.68 -13.23
CA ARG A 490 -13.95 22.46 -13.78
C ARG A 490 -14.72 23.26 -12.71
N ALA A 491 -14.96 22.67 -11.54
CA ALA A 491 -15.62 23.35 -10.43
C ALA A 491 -14.82 24.57 -9.95
N LEU A 492 -13.49 24.48 -9.97
CA LEU A 492 -12.59 25.58 -9.62
C LEU A 492 -12.60 26.71 -10.66
N HIS A 493 -12.83 26.41 -11.94
CA HIS A 493 -12.94 27.42 -13.00
C HIS A 493 -14.28 28.16 -13.01
N GLY A 494 -15.24 27.80 -12.14
CA GLY A 494 -16.56 28.43 -12.10
C GLY A 494 -17.36 28.22 -13.39
N ALA A 495 -16.99 27.22 -14.21
CA ALA A 495 -17.69 26.92 -15.45
C ALA A 495 -19.13 26.52 -15.15
N ALA A 496 -20.09 27.10 -15.88
CA ALA A 496 -21.50 26.85 -15.66
C ALA A 496 -21.82 25.34 -15.79
N PRO A 497 -22.71 24.81 -14.92
CA PRO A 497 -23.01 23.37 -14.84
C PRO A 497 -23.58 22.78 -16.14
N ARG A 498 -24.06 23.59 -17.10
CA ARG A 498 -24.56 23.11 -18.39
C ARG A 498 -23.50 22.42 -19.27
N LYS A 499 -22.21 22.77 -19.14
CA LYS A 499 -21.11 22.08 -19.86
C LYS A 499 -20.57 20.84 -19.14
N ALA A 500 -21.20 20.43 -18.03
CA ALA A 500 -20.79 19.29 -17.21
C ALA A 500 -20.90 17.92 -17.92
N ALA A 501 -21.82 17.78 -18.87
CA ALA A 501 -21.96 16.54 -19.64
C ALA A 501 -20.68 16.24 -20.45
N ALA A 502 -20.05 17.28 -21.03
CA ALA A 502 -18.83 17.16 -21.82
C ALA A 502 -17.57 16.81 -21.00
N SER A 503 -17.64 16.65 -19.67
CA SER A 503 -16.48 16.19 -18.87
C SER A 503 -16.32 14.69 -18.91
N TRP A 504 -17.43 13.99 -19.12
CA TRP A 504 -17.47 12.53 -19.11
C TRP A 504 -16.75 11.93 -20.33
N PRO A 505 -17.07 12.30 -21.59
CA PRO A 505 -16.35 11.77 -22.74
C PRO A 505 -14.87 12.16 -22.72
N LEU A 506 -14.53 13.39 -22.29
CA LEU A 506 -13.13 13.80 -22.16
C LEU A 506 -12.38 12.99 -21.10
N GLY A 507 -13.03 12.63 -19.98
CA GLY A 507 -12.42 11.80 -18.96
C GLY A 507 -12.24 10.36 -19.36
N VAL A 508 -13.20 9.80 -20.09
CA VAL A 508 -13.09 8.47 -20.69
C VAL A 508 -11.99 8.45 -21.76
N VAL A 509 -11.92 9.47 -22.63
CA VAL A 509 -10.87 9.60 -23.65
C VAL A 509 -9.50 9.78 -23.00
N LEU A 510 -9.35 10.61 -21.97
CA LEU A 510 -8.09 10.75 -21.25
C LEU A 510 -7.69 9.45 -20.57
N ALA A 511 -8.62 8.76 -19.88
CA ALA A 511 -8.36 7.46 -19.27
C ALA A 511 -7.92 6.43 -20.33
N ALA A 512 -8.62 6.38 -21.47
CA ALA A 512 -8.30 5.51 -22.59
C ALA A 512 -6.92 5.82 -23.17
N LEU A 513 -6.62 7.08 -23.49
CA LEU A 513 -5.32 7.51 -24.03
C LEU A 513 -4.15 7.24 -23.08
N THR A 514 -4.42 7.23 -21.78
CA THR A 514 -3.37 7.05 -20.79
C THR A 514 -2.96 5.59 -20.64
N LEU A 515 -3.84 4.62 -20.89
CA LEU A 515 -3.57 3.18 -20.73
C LEU A 515 -2.49 2.69 -21.73
N PRO A 516 -1.56 1.80 -21.35
CA PRO A 516 -0.50 1.36 -22.27
C PRO A 516 -1.11 0.42 -23.33
N TRP A 517 -1.19 0.90 -24.57
CA TRP A 517 -1.91 0.16 -25.62
C TRP A 517 -1.13 -0.99 -26.25
N ASN A 518 0.21 -1.06 -26.17
CA ASN A 518 0.98 -2.02 -26.97
C ASN A 518 2.40 -2.31 -26.42
N GLY A 519 2.53 -3.21 -25.45
CA GLY A 519 3.79 -3.89 -25.18
C GLY A 519 3.55 -5.37 -24.94
N SER A 520 3.98 -6.25 -25.85
CA SER A 520 3.90 -7.69 -25.62
C SER A 520 4.95 -8.09 -24.58
N VAL A 521 4.51 -8.50 -23.39
CA VAL A 521 5.34 -9.27 -22.46
C VAL A 521 4.87 -10.72 -22.58
N ASP A 522 5.81 -11.63 -22.82
CA ASP A 522 5.66 -12.96 -23.46
C ASP A 522 4.69 -13.98 -22.80
N ARG A 523 3.85 -13.61 -21.82
CA ARG A 523 2.95 -14.56 -21.14
C ARG A 523 1.53 -14.10 -20.86
N TYR A 524 1.21 -12.81 -20.84
CA TYR A 524 -0.17 -12.34 -20.67
C TYR A 524 -0.45 -11.05 -21.46
N PRO A 525 -1.66 -10.87 -21.99
CA PRO A 525 -2.14 -9.58 -22.47
C PRO A 525 -2.04 -8.52 -21.36
N GLN A 526 -1.40 -7.37 -21.65
CA GLN A 526 -1.21 -6.29 -20.66
C GLN A 526 -2.52 -5.86 -19.99
N SER A 527 -3.64 -5.86 -20.73
CA SER A 527 -4.98 -5.53 -20.20
C SER A 527 -5.36 -6.36 -18.98
N ILE A 528 -5.09 -7.68 -19.02
CA ILE A 528 -5.33 -8.60 -17.90
C ILE A 528 -4.36 -8.31 -16.76
N GLY A 529 -3.10 -7.99 -17.06
CA GLY A 529 -2.12 -7.53 -16.07
C GLY A 529 -2.57 -6.24 -15.35
N VAL A 530 -3.14 -5.28 -16.09
CA VAL A 530 -3.69 -4.03 -15.54
C VAL A 530 -4.82 -4.31 -14.58
N LEU A 531 -5.78 -5.10 -15.03
CA LEU A 531 -6.96 -5.42 -14.26
C LEU A 531 -6.56 -6.18 -13.00
N ALA A 532 -5.71 -7.20 -13.14
CA ALA A 532 -5.20 -7.98 -12.03
C ALA A 532 -4.39 -7.13 -11.03
N TRP A 533 -3.66 -6.11 -11.49
CA TRP A 533 -2.99 -5.17 -10.60
C TRP A 533 -3.96 -4.24 -9.87
N LEU A 534 -4.85 -3.55 -10.60
CA LEU A 534 -5.85 -2.62 -10.04
C LEU A 534 -6.71 -3.26 -8.94
N THR A 535 -6.89 -4.57 -9.04
CA THR A 535 -7.77 -5.38 -8.21
C THR A 535 -6.99 -6.33 -7.30
N ASN A 536 -5.66 -6.25 -7.37
CA ASN A 536 -4.68 -6.99 -6.57
C ASN A 536 -4.92 -8.52 -6.58
N LEU A 537 -5.31 -9.05 -7.75
CA LEU A 537 -5.57 -10.48 -8.00
C LEU A 537 -4.28 -11.31 -8.13
N LEU A 538 -3.12 -10.71 -8.39
CA LEU A 538 -1.84 -11.42 -8.45
C LEU A 538 -0.94 -11.01 -7.27
N PRO A 539 -1.21 -11.50 -6.05
CA PRO A 539 -0.33 -11.26 -4.91
C PRO A 539 0.95 -12.09 -5.08
N GLY A 540 1.96 -11.46 -5.67
CA GLY A 540 3.34 -11.93 -5.61
C GLY A 540 3.90 -12.50 -6.91
N THR A 541 5.11 -12.05 -7.22
CA THR A 541 6.13 -12.68 -8.08
C THR A 541 6.11 -12.44 -9.58
N ALA A 542 5.08 -11.84 -10.19
CA ALA A 542 5.21 -11.37 -11.57
C ALA A 542 6.11 -10.12 -11.59
N ASP A 543 7.12 -10.11 -12.46
CA ASP A 543 8.20 -9.13 -12.49
C ASP A 543 7.71 -7.68 -12.41
N ILE A 544 8.39 -6.93 -11.54
CA ILE A 544 8.20 -5.49 -11.20
C ILE A 544 8.12 -4.59 -12.45
N THR A 545 8.62 -5.05 -13.59
CA THR A 545 8.57 -4.35 -14.87
C THR A 545 7.15 -4.08 -15.39
N ASP A 546 6.18 -4.98 -15.18
CA ASP A 546 4.80 -4.83 -15.70
C ASP A 546 4.00 -3.77 -14.93
N VAL A 547 4.41 -3.50 -13.69
CA VAL A 547 3.77 -2.55 -12.79
C VAL A 547 4.08 -1.10 -13.18
N THR A 548 5.29 -0.84 -13.68
CA THR A 548 5.75 0.50 -14.07
C THR A 548 5.05 1.06 -15.31
N THR A 549 4.66 0.20 -16.26
CA THR A 549 3.96 0.58 -17.50
C THR A 549 2.53 1.07 -17.25
N LEU A 550 1.93 0.65 -16.13
CA LEU A 550 0.54 0.94 -15.76
C LEU A 550 0.36 2.09 -14.78
N ALA A 551 1.40 2.36 -14.00
CA ALA A 551 1.45 3.53 -13.16
C ALA A 551 1.49 4.84 -13.98
N LEU A 552 2.18 4.82 -15.13
CA LEU A 552 2.37 5.97 -16.01
C LEU A 552 1.05 6.67 -16.44
N PRO A 553 0.01 5.95 -16.90
CA PRO A 553 -1.30 6.53 -17.19
C PRO A 553 -1.88 7.40 -16.07
N TRP A 554 -1.84 6.84 -14.87
CA TRP A 554 -2.45 7.39 -13.69
C TRP A 554 -1.60 8.54 -13.14
N GLN A 555 -0.28 8.37 -13.18
CA GLN A 555 0.70 9.42 -12.86
C GLN A 555 0.57 10.61 -13.81
N THR A 556 0.36 10.41 -15.11
CA THR A 556 0.19 11.53 -16.07
C THR A 556 -1.10 12.31 -15.83
N ALA A 557 -2.23 11.64 -15.60
CA ALA A 557 -3.48 12.30 -15.21
C ALA A 557 -3.34 13.07 -13.89
N TRP A 558 -2.64 12.47 -12.92
CA TRP A 558 -2.34 13.10 -11.64
C TRP A 558 -1.45 14.34 -11.79
N VAL A 559 -0.36 14.24 -12.56
CA VAL A 559 0.56 15.37 -12.84
C VAL A 559 -0.20 16.48 -13.56
N GLY A 560 -1.02 16.13 -14.57
CA GLY A 560 -1.90 17.08 -15.26
C GLY A 560 -2.83 17.81 -14.30
N ALA A 561 -3.45 17.09 -13.35
CA ALA A 561 -4.30 17.68 -12.31
C ALA A 561 -3.55 18.70 -11.46
N VAL A 562 -2.35 18.33 -10.98
CA VAL A 562 -1.49 19.20 -10.16
C VAL A 562 -1.05 20.43 -10.95
N VAL A 563 -0.62 20.27 -12.20
CA VAL A 563 -0.22 21.38 -13.08
C VAL A 563 -1.39 22.34 -13.30
N CYS A 564 -2.57 21.83 -13.69
CA CYS A 564 -3.77 22.66 -13.87
C CYS A 564 -4.13 23.41 -12.57
N LEU A 565 -4.03 22.74 -11.43
CA LEU A 565 -4.34 23.31 -10.12
C LEU A 565 -3.36 24.41 -9.71
N VAL A 566 -2.06 24.18 -9.90
CA VAL A 566 -0.99 25.16 -9.63
C VAL A 566 -1.11 26.36 -10.58
N CYS A 567 -1.38 26.14 -11.86
CA CYS A 567 -1.65 27.20 -12.83
C CYS A 567 -2.87 28.03 -12.42
N TRP A 568 -3.96 27.39 -11.99
CA TRP A 568 -5.13 28.10 -11.48
C TRP A 568 -4.81 28.92 -10.22
N LEU A 569 -4.07 28.34 -9.27
CA LEU A 569 -3.64 29.02 -8.04
C LEU A 569 -2.73 30.22 -8.33
N ARG A 570 -1.89 30.13 -9.37
CA ARG A 570 -1.05 31.23 -9.87
C ARG A 570 -1.89 32.36 -10.45
N LEU A 571 -2.81 32.03 -11.35
CA LEU A 571 -3.67 33.02 -12.02
C LEU A 571 -4.55 33.77 -11.01
N GLN A 572 -5.11 33.05 -10.03
CA GLN A 572 -6.01 33.64 -9.03
C GLN A 572 -5.26 34.29 -7.86
N GLY A 573 -4.08 33.78 -7.49
CA GLY A 573 -3.28 34.25 -6.36
C GLY A 573 -2.23 35.30 -6.69
N GLY A 574 -2.13 35.75 -7.94
CA GLY A 574 -1.11 36.73 -8.36
C GLY A 574 -1.39 38.17 -7.91
N ARG A 575 -2.66 38.51 -7.63
CA ARG A 575 -3.07 39.89 -7.33
C ARG A 575 -2.96 40.19 -5.83
N PRO A 576 -2.28 41.27 -5.41
CA PRO A 576 -2.21 41.65 -4.01
C PRO A 576 -3.59 42.10 -3.51
N ARG A 577 -3.89 41.84 -2.23
CA ARG A 577 -5.13 42.21 -1.52
C ARG A 577 -6.42 41.55 -2.03
N GLN A 578 -6.40 40.88 -3.17
CA GLN A 578 -7.55 40.12 -3.68
C GLN A 578 -7.44 38.68 -3.17
N TRP A 579 -8.42 38.28 -2.36
CA TRP A 579 -8.50 36.88 -1.92
C TRP A 579 -9.17 36.02 -2.99
N PRO A 580 -8.51 34.96 -3.49
CA PRO A 580 -9.05 34.19 -4.58
C PRO A 580 -10.30 33.39 -4.16
N ARG A 581 -11.37 33.45 -4.98
CA ARG A 581 -12.57 32.63 -4.80
C ARG A 581 -12.18 31.17 -5.09
N GLY A 582 -12.43 30.27 -4.16
CA GLY A 582 -12.05 28.86 -4.31
C GLY A 582 -10.61 28.51 -3.87
N ALA A 583 -9.87 29.45 -3.27
CA ALA A 583 -8.52 29.21 -2.73
C ALA A 583 -8.45 27.98 -1.81
N ARG A 584 -9.48 27.81 -0.97
CA ARG A 584 -9.60 26.66 -0.06
C ARG A 584 -9.72 25.34 -0.80
N PRO A 585 -10.79 25.05 -1.56
CA PRO A 585 -10.89 23.76 -2.26
C PRO A 585 -9.68 23.47 -3.15
N ALA A 586 -9.07 24.49 -3.78
CA ALA A 586 -7.87 24.30 -4.57
C ALA A 586 -6.64 23.85 -3.75
N CYS A 587 -6.31 24.55 -2.66
CA CYS A 587 -5.20 24.13 -1.79
C CYS A 587 -5.48 22.79 -1.08
N LEU A 588 -6.74 22.52 -0.70
CA LEU A 588 -7.13 21.22 -0.14
C LEU A 588 -6.90 20.10 -1.17
N ALA A 589 -7.30 20.31 -2.43
CA ALA A 589 -7.07 19.37 -3.51
C ALA A 589 -5.57 19.17 -3.79
N LEU A 590 -4.75 20.22 -3.66
CA LEU A 590 -3.30 20.13 -3.86
C LEU A 590 -2.67 19.24 -2.78
N VAL A 591 -2.98 19.48 -1.50
CA VAL A 591 -2.47 18.65 -0.39
C VAL A 591 -2.95 17.21 -0.54
N TRP A 592 -4.22 17.01 -0.88
CA TRP A 592 -4.79 15.68 -1.10
C TRP A 592 -4.07 14.94 -2.25
N LEU A 593 -3.93 15.57 -3.42
CA LEU A 593 -3.21 14.99 -4.55
C LEU A 593 -1.80 14.60 -4.13
N THR A 594 -1.06 15.48 -3.45
CA THR A 594 0.32 15.18 -3.00
C THR A 594 0.41 14.12 -1.92
N ALA A 595 -0.57 14.03 -1.01
CA ALA A 595 -0.63 12.96 -0.02
C ALA A 595 -0.89 11.60 -0.68
N THR A 596 -1.61 11.59 -1.80
CA THR A 596 -1.82 10.37 -2.62
C THR A 596 -0.68 10.06 -3.58
N ALA A 597 0.29 10.97 -3.78
CA ALA A 597 1.37 10.77 -4.74
C ALA A 597 2.21 9.50 -4.49
N PRO A 598 2.60 9.15 -3.25
CA PRO A 598 3.36 7.92 -2.99
C PRO A 598 2.56 6.66 -3.32
N VAL A 599 1.24 6.69 -3.10
CA VAL A 599 0.32 5.61 -3.49
C VAL A 599 0.27 5.44 -5.01
N VAL A 600 0.30 6.57 -5.73
CA VAL A 600 0.28 6.62 -7.20
C VAL A 600 1.64 6.21 -7.82
N GLY A 601 2.74 6.49 -7.12
CA GLY A 601 4.09 6.39 -7.67
C GLY A 601 4.89 5.16 -7.30
N ALA A 602 4.85 4.76 -6.03
CA ALA A 602 5.62 3.64 -5.51
C ALA A 602 4.79 2.36 -5.58
N VAL A 603 4.46 1.96 -6.81
CA VAL A 603 3.52 0.86 -7.04
C VAL A 603 4.08 -0.49 -6.57
N ASP A 604 5.41 -0.60 -6.53
CA ASP A 604 6.15 -1.75 -5.99
C ASP A 604 5.98 -1.89 -4.47
N SER A 605 5.58 -0.80 -3.79
CA SER A 605 5.21 -0.88 -2.38
C SER A 605 3.81 -1.50 -2.27
N ARG A 606 3.77 -2.77 -1.85
CA ARG A 606 2.53 -3.44 -1.35
C ARG A 606 1.79 -2.55 -0.33
N VAL A 607 2.52 -1.63 0.29
CA VAL A 607 2.13 -0.65 1.30
C VAL A 607 1.16 0.42 0.82
N GLY A 608 1.39 0.95 -0.38
CA GLY A 608 0.54 1.99 -0.96
C GLY A 608 -0.92 1.55 -1.00
N HIS A 609 -1.17 0.29 -1.37
CA HIS A 609 -2.52 -0.22 -1.67
C HIS A 609 -3.41 -0.41 -0.44
N HIS A 610 -2.89 -0.95 0.66
CA HIS A 610 -3.71 -1.24 1.84
C HIS A 610 -4.09 0.02 2.64
N TYR A 611 -3.19 1.03 2.65
CA TYR A 611 -3.41 2.26 3.42
C TYR A 611 -3.79 3.47 2.55
N ALA A 612 -3.74 3.34 1.22
CA ALA A 612 -4.21 4.35 0.27
C ALA A 612 -5.56 4.98 0.65
N PRO A 613 -6.60 4.21 1.03
CA PRO A 613 -7.88 4.81 1.33
C PRO A 613 -7.81 5.67 2.59
N LEU A 614 -7.08 5.21 3.62
CA LEU A 614 -6.96 5.96 4.87
C LEU A 614 -6.08 7.21 4.67
N VAL A 615 -5.01 7.13 3.88
CA VAL A 615 -4.18 8.29 3.49
C VAL A 615 -5.00 9.29 2.70
N ALA A 616 -5.79 8.85 1.72
CA ALA A 616 -6.64 9.72 0.92
C ALA A 616 -7.78 10.35 1.73
N VAL A 617 -8.39 9.61 2.67
CA VAL A 617 -9.39 10.13 3.62
C VAL A 617 -8.77 11.18 4.54
N LEU A 618 -7.64 10.86 5.18
CA LEU A 618 -6.92 11.82 6.03
C LEU A 618 -6.45 13.03 5.21
N GLY A 619 -6.05 12.83 3.96
CA GLY A 619 -5.61 13.88 3.04
C GLY A 619 -6.74 14.84 2.68
N CYS A 620 -7.99 14.39 2.77
CA CYS A 620 -9.17 15.25 2.66
C CYS A 620 -9.55 15.91 3.99
N LEU A 621 -9.59 15.15 5.09
CA LEU A 621 -10.09 15.61 6.38
C LEU A 621 -9.12 16.56 7.09
N ALA A 622 -7.83 16.28 7.04
CA ALA A 622 -6.83 17.00 7.80
C ALA A 622 -6.68 18.46 7.28
N PRO A 623 -6.67 18.72 5.96
CA PRO A 623 -6.69 20.08 5.44
C PRO A 623 -8.01 20.83 5.73
N LEU A 624 -9.15 20.12 5.80
CA LEU A 624 -10.43 20.72 6.21
C LEU A 624 -10.43 21.21 7.66
N TRP A 625 -9.75 20.49 8.55
CA TRP A 625 -9.52 20.90 9.94
C TRP A 625 -8.56 22.09 10.03
N LEU A 626 -7.50 22.08 9.22
CA LEU A 626 -6.48 23.12 9.18
C LEU A 626 -7.05 24.47 8.71
N VAL A 627 -7.99 24.45 7.78
CA VAL A 627 -8.58 25.65 7.13
C VAL A 627 -10.08 25.71 7.41
N PRO A 628 -10.51 26.19 8.60
CA PRO A 628 -11.91 26.20 8.99
C PRO A 628 -12.70 27.28 8.23
N ALA A 629 -13.83 26.90 7.60
CA ALA A 629 -14.68 27.79 6.78
C ALA A 629 -15.03 29.12 7.48
N ARG A 630 -15.31 29.07 8.79
CA ARG A 630 -15.74 30.25 9.59
C ARG A 630 -14.69 31.35 9.67
N ARG A 631 -13.41 31.01 9.49
CA ARG A 631 -12.31 31.98 9.53
C ARG A 631 -12.11 32.69 8.19
N GLU A 632 -12.86 32.35 7.14
CA GLU A 632 -12.67 32.93 5.82
C GLU A 632 -12.80 34.45 5.81
N ALA A 633 -13.85 35.00 6.42
CA ALA A 633 -14.03 36.45 6.49
C ALA A 633 -12.86 37.13 7.24
N GLY A 634 -12.37 36.50 8.32
CA GLY A 634 -11.19 36.97 9.05
C GLY A 634 -9.91 36.90 8.21
N ALA A 635 -9.71 35.79 7.49
CA ALA A 635 -8.57 35.59 6.60
C ALA A 635 -8.55 36.60 5.46
N ARG A 636 -9.71 36.85 4.82
CA ARG A 636 -9.87 37.88 3.78
C ARG A 636 -9.51 39.27 4.32
N ARG A 637 -9.98 39.63 5.52
CA ARG A 637 -9.60 40.90 6.18
C ARG A 637 -8.11 41.00 6.44
N LEU A 638 -7.50 39.95 7.00
CA LEU A 638 -6.06 39.90 7.29
C LEU A 638 -5.20 39.92 6.02
N HIS A 639 -5.68 39.35 4.93
CA HIS A 639 -5.01 39.39 3.63
C HIS A 639 -5.12 40.76 2.95
N ALA A 640 -6.25 41.44 3.10
CA ALA A 640 -6.47 42.78 2.55
C ALA A 640 -5.56 43.85 3.18
N VAL A 641 -4.92 43.55 4.31
CA VAL A 641 -3.96 44.44 4.97
C VAL A 641 -2.81 44.77 4.01
N SER A 642 -2.68 46.05 3.67
CA SER A 642 -1.59 46.55 2.84
C SER A 642 -0.23 46.42 3.55
N ARG A 643 0.87 46.44 2.79
CA ARG A 643 2.22 46.40 3.37
C ARG A 643 2.44 47.54 4.39
N ALA A 644 2.01 48.76 4.07
CA ALA A 644 2.11 49.90 4.99
C ALA A 644 1.28 49.70 6.27
N ALA A 645 0.06 49.14 6.16
CA ALA A 645 -0.75 48.81 7.33
C ALA A 645 -0.11 47.69 8.18
N HIS A 646 0.51 46.70 7.54
CA HIS A 646 1.27 45.65 8.22
C HIS A 646 2.48 46.20 8.98
N VAL A 647 3.23 47.14 8.39
CA VAL A 647 4.33 47.85 9.06
C VAL A 647 3.82 48.53 10.33
N ARG A 648 2.74 49.32 10.23
CA ARG A 648 2.13 50.00 11.39
C ARG A 648 1.66 49.04 12.47
N LEU A 649 1.02 47.93 12.10
CA LEU A 649 0.58 46.89 13.04
C LEU A 649 1.78 46.26 13.77
N THR A 650 2.86 45.99 13.04
CA THR A 650 4.08 45.38 13.59
C THR A 650 4.84 46.34 14.52
N GLN A 651 4.94 47.62 14.15
CA GLN A 651 5.50 48.67 15.01
C GLN A 651 4.65 48.88 16.27
N THR A 652 3.32 48.88 16.13
CA THR A 652 2.40 48.98 17.28
C THR A 652 2.55 47.78 18.21
N LEU A 653 2.70 46.58 17.65
CA LEU A 653 2.98 45.37 18.41
C LEU A 653 4.30 45.50 19.18
N LEU A 654 5.38 45.93 18.53
CA LEU A 654 6.68 46.15 19.17
C LEU A 654 6.61 47.17 20.29
N ARG A 655 6.01 48.33 20.04
CA ARG A 655 5.82 49.37 21.07
C ARG A 655 5.04 48.81 22.26
N THR A 656 3.98 48.06 22.02
CA THR A 656 3.17 47.44 23.08
C THR A 656 3.98 46.39 23.85
N GLN A 657 4.80 45.58 23.17
CA GLN A 657 5.67 44.59 23.82
C GLN A 657 6.77 45.24 24.64
N LEU A 658 7.39 46.31 24.13
CA LEU A 658 8.42 47.07 24.84
C LEU A 658 7.84 47.71 26.10
N LEU A 659 6.66 48.32 26.01
CA LEU A 659 5.95 48.87 27.18
C LEU A 659 5.57 47.79 28.19
N ALA A 660 5.07 46.64 27.73
CA ALA A 660 4.74 45.53 28.63
C ALA A 660 5.99 44.99 29.35
N ARG A 661 7.12 44.85 28.63
CA ARG A 661 8.39 44.42 29.20
C ARG A 661 9.02 45.46 30.12
N SER A 662 8.95 46.75 29.77
CA SER A 662 9.49 47.83 30.61
C SER A 662 8.71 47.92 31.91
N ARG A 663 7.38 47.78 31.88
CA ARG A 663 6.54 47.70 33.09
C ARG A 663 6.90 46.51 33.96
N HIS A 664 7.06 45.32 33.36
CA HIS A 664 7.43 44.12 34.11
C HIS A 664 8.83 44.24 34.74
N ARG A 665 9.82 44.75 33.99
CA ARG A 665 11.18 45.00 34.53
C ARG A 665 11.16 46.06 35.61
N PHE A 666 10.52 47.20 35.36
CA PHE A 666 10.37 48.26 36.35
C PHE A 666 9.73 47.72 37.63
N PHE A 667 8.62 46.98 37.53
CA PHE A 667 8.00 46.33 38.69
C PHE A 667 8.99 45.44 39.43
N ARG A 668 9.66 44.52 38.75
CA ARG A 668 10.61 43.60 39.37
C ARG A 668 11.80 44.32 40.02
N ASP A 669 12.41 45.26 39.30
CA ASP A 669 13.62 45.96 39.75
C ASP A 669 13.29 46.97 40.86
N SER A 670 12.08 47.55 40.87
CA SER A 670 11.62 48.47 41.92
C SER A 670 11.20 47.79 43.23
N LEU A 671 10.90 46.49 43.24
CA LEU A 671 10.55 45.78 44.49
C LEU A 671 11.68 45.82 45.52
N MET A 672 12.93 45.64 45.08
CA MET A 672 14.08 45.74 45.99
C MET A 672 14.31 47.18 46.44
N SER A 673 14.18 48.14 45.52
CA SER A 673 14.31 49.58 45.84
C SER A 673 13.20 50.14 46.73
N LEU A 674 12.02 49.50 46.74
CA LEU A 674 10.95 49.82 47.68
C LEU A 674 11.22 49.19 49.05
N ALA A 675 11.77 47.98 49.08
CA ALA A 675 12.08 47.27 50.31
C ALA A 675 13.27 47.89 51.08
N ASP A 676 14.27 48.41 50.36
CA ASP A 676 15.44 49.07 50.96
C ASP A 676 15.22 50.57 51.26
N GLY A 677 14.07 51.13 50.91
CA GLY A 677 13.71 52.54 51.12
C GLY A 677 14.37 53.53 50.16
N SER A 678 15.16 53.06 49.18
CA SER A 678 15.83 53.93 48.19
C SER A 678 14.86 54.58 47.19
N LEU A 679 13.67 54.01 47.00
CA LEU A 679 12.60 54.55 46.17
C LEU A 679 11.38 54.88 47.02
N ALA A 680 11.03 56.17 47.13
CA ALA A 680 9.82 56.59 47.82
C ALA A 680 8.54 56.02 47.16
N PRO A 681 7.53 55.56 47.92
CA PRO A 681 6.29 55.02 47.37
C PRO A 681 5.58 55.96 46.39
N SER A 682 5.55 57.26 46.69
CA SER A 682 4.95 58.28 45.81
C SER A 682 5.70 58.43 44.46
N ALA A 683 7.03 58.30 44.47
CA ALA A 683 7.84 58.31 43.25
C ALA A 683 7.63 57.03 42.42
N TRP A 684 7.42 55.90 43.08
CA TRP A 684 7.04 54.65 42.43
C TRP A 684 5.67 54.77 41.76
N ASP A 685 4.65 55.25 42.48
CA ASP A 685 3.30 55.43 41.96
C ASP A 685 3.28 56.39 40.76
N ALA A 686 3.94 57.54 40.87
CA ALA A 686 4.05 58.50 39.77
C ALA A 686 4.70 57.86 38.52
N ARG A 687 5.76 57.06 38.71
CA ARG A 687 6.46 56.39 37.61
C ARG A 687 5.64 55.23 37.03
N TRP A 688 4.90 54.50 37.87
CA TRP A 688 3.97 53.45 37.45
C TRP A 688 2.78 54.02 36.67
N HIS A 689 2.23 55.14 37.13
CA HIS A 689 1.14 55.86 36.48
C HIS A 689 1.58 56.49 35.15
N SER A 690 2.75 57.10 35.06
CA SER A 690 3.28 57.63 33.77
C SER A 690 3.50 56.53 32.72
N LEU A 691 3.96 55.33 33.13
CA LEU A 691 4.02 54.13 32.28
C LEU A 691 2.63 53.57 31.89
N SER A 692 1.60 53.95 32.63
CA SER A 692 0.20 53.55 32.42
C SER A 692 -0.61 54.57 31.61
N GLU A 693 -0.28 55.85 31.71
CA GLU A 693 -0.95 56.98 31.06
C GLU A 693 -0.61 57.10 29.58
N THR A 694 0.55 56.59 29.17
CA THR A 694 0.98 56.59 27.76
C THR A 694 0.04 55.79 26.83
N SER A 695 -0.95 55.06 27.38
CA SER A 695 -2.04 54.49 26.59
C SER A 695 -3.32 54.28 27.44
N PRO A 696 -4.28 55.22 27.44
CA PRO A 696 -5.53 55.12 28.20
C PRO A 696 -6.34 53.85 27.85
N SER A 697 -6.25 53.41 26.60
CA SER A 697 -6.88 52.18 26.08
C SER A 697 -6.15 50.88 26.48
N GLN A 698 -5.09 50.92 27.30
CA GLN A 698 -4.39 49.74 27.82
C GLN A 698 -4.80 49.36 29.26
N ARG A 699 -5.56 50.19 29.97
CA ARG A 699 -5.84 49.98 31.41
C ARG A 699 -6.69 48.74 31.73
N ALA A 700 -7.59 48.32 30.85
CA ALA A 700 -8.55 47.26 31.16
C ALA A 700 -8.08 45.82 30.85
N ASP A 701 -7.23 45.61 29.83
CA ASP A 701 -6.80 44.26 29.38
C ASP A 701 -5.53 44.31 28.51
N PRO A 702 -4.34 44.55 29.11
CA PRO A 702 -3.09 44.66 28.36
C PRO A 702 -2.68 43.32 27.70
N ALA A 703 -2.89 42.20 28.40
CA ALA A 703 -2.53 40.88 27.91
C ALA A 703 -3.38 40.45 26.71
N GLY A 704 -4.71 40.63 26.78
CA GLY A 704 -5.62 40.33 25.69
C GLY A 704 -5.43 41.27 24.50
N ARG A 705 -5.13 42.56 24.72
CA ARG A 705 -4.75 43.48 23.64
C ARG A 705 -3.46 43.05 22.95
N LEU A 706 -2.41 42.73 23.70
CA LEU A 706 -1.16 42.23 23.13
C LEU A 706 -1.39 40.94 22.32
N ARG A 707 -2.20 40.01 22.85
CA ARG A 707 -2.59 38.79 22.13
C ARG A 707 -3.36 39.10 20.85
N ARG A 708 -4.32 40.02 20.87
CA ARG A 708 -5.06 40.48 19.68
C ARG A 708 -4.13 41.11 18.65
N LEU A 709 -3.24 42.02 19.06
CA LEU A 709 -2.25 42.65 18.18
C LEU A 709 -1.27 41.63 17.58
N LYS A 710 -0.78 40.68 18.39
CA LYS A 710 0.08 39.59 17.92
C LYS A 710 -0.63 38.73 16.88
N ASN A 711 -1.89 38.37 17.15
CA ASN A 711 -2.72 37.58 16.24
C ASN A 711 -2.99 38.31 14.92
N THR A 712 -3.23 39.62 14.96
CA THR A 712 -3.51 40.41 13.77
C THR A 712 -2.24 40.68 12.98
N ALA A 713 -1.19 41.22 13.62
CA ALA A 713 0.07 41.61 12.96
C ALA A 713 0.80 40.39 12.39
N LEU A 714 0.96 39.31 13.16
CA LEU A 714 1.59 38.08 12.67
C LEU A 714 0.61 37.19 11.90
N GLY A 715 -0.66 37.58 11.82
CA GLY A 715 -1.70 36.83 11.11
C GLY A 715 -1.85 37.22 9.65
N THR A 716 -1.30 38.38 9.23
CA THR A 716 -1.43 38.93 7.88
C THR A 716 -0.63 38.14 6.83
N SER A 717 -0.73 38.59 5.58
CA SER A 717 0.12 38.16 4.45
C SER A 717 1.35 39.07 4.22
N GLY A 718 1.63 40.02 5.12
CA GLY A 718 2.71 41.00 4.96
C GLY A 718 2.51 41.99 3.79
N GLY A 719 1.29 42.06 3.24
CA GLY A 719 0.98 42.82 2.04
C GLY A 719 1.39 42.15 0.71
N PHE A 720 1.88 40.92 0.74
CA PHE A 720 2.23 40.15 -0.46
C PHE A 720 1.02 39.39 -1.03
N PRO A 721 0.97 39.16 -2.36
CA PRO A 721 -0.05 38.32 -2.98
C PRO A 721 0.06 36.86 -2.53
N PRO A 722 -1.05 36.08 -2.49
CA PRO A 722 -1.05 34.69 -2.01
C PRO A 722 -0.05 33.81 -2.74
N TRP A 723 0.08 33.95 -4.07
CA TRP A 723 1.02 33.17 -4.88
C TRP A 723 2.48 33.35 -4.44
N ARG A 724 2.93 34.60 -4.25
CA ARG A 724 4.32 34.87 -3.82
C ARG A 724 4.60 34.33 -2.42
N ASN A 725 3.58 34.35 -1.56
CA ASN A 725 3.68 33.78 -0.23
C ASN A 725 3.72 32.25 -0.24
N GLY A 726 2.89 31.61 -1.05
CA GLY A 726 2.93 30.18 -1.28
C GLY A 726 4.29 29.74 -1.83
N LEU A 727 4.77 30.39 -2.89
CA LEU A 727 6.07 30.06 -3.50
C LEU A 727 7.22 30.20 -2.49
N ALA A 728 7.24 31.28 -1.69
CA ALA A 728 8.26 31.49 -0.68
C ALA A 728 8.31 30.36 0.38
N CYS A 729 7.14 29.90 0.85
CA CYS A 729 7.08 28.78 1.78
C CYS A 729 7.35 27.43 1.11
N ALA A 730 6.97 27.26 -0.15
CA ALA A 730 7.31 26.07 -0.93
C ALA A 730 8.83 25.94 -1.07
N THR A 731 9.53 27.04 -1.41
CA THR A 731 11.00 27.08 -1.47
C THR A 731 11.62 26.81 -0.11
N ALA A 732 11.10 27.42 0.97
CA ALA A 732 11.60 27.14 2.31
C ALA A 732 11.40 25.68 2.72
N ALA A 733 10.24 25.08 2.41
CA ALA A 733 9.98 23.67 2.66
C ALA A 733 10.92 22.77 1.86
N ALA A 734 11.15 23.06 0.57
CA ALA A 734 12.07 22.33 -0.29
C ALA A 734 13.51 22.36 0.25
N LEU A 735 13.98 23.53 0.69
CA LEU A 735 15.32 23.67 1.27
C LEU A 735 15.45 22.93 2.59
N LEU A 736 14.41 22.98 3.44
CA LEU A 736 14.37 22.25 4.70
C LEU A 736 14.28 20.73 4.48
N SER A 737 13.62 20.28 3.41
CA SER A 737 13.48 18.85 3.08
C SER A 737 14.65 18.25 2.32
N LEU A 738 15.52 19.09 1.77
CA LEU A 738 16.60 18.70 0.88
C LEU A 738 17.50 17.56 1.41
N PRO A 739 17.95 17.55 2.69
CA PRO A 739 18.82 16.48 3.19
C PRO A 739 18.19 15.08 3.07
N TRP A 740 16.90 14.97 3.34
CA TRP A 740 16.20 13.68 3.28
C TRP A 740 15.75 13.35 1.87
N THR A 741 15.34 14.36 1.08
CA THR A 741 15.06 14.15 -0.36
C THR A 741 16.29 13.62 -1.08
N VAL A 742 17.47 14.15 -0.76
CA VAL A 742 18.77 13.67 -1.23
C VAL A 742 18.99 12.23 -0.75
N SER A 743 18.91 11.97 0.55
CA SER A 743 19.08 10.61 1.09
C SER A 743 18.14 9.58 0.46
N GLU A 744 16.85 9.92 0.32
CA GLU A 744 15.84 9.08 -0.31
C GLU A 744 16.20 8.83 -1.77
N PHE A 745 16.49 9.89 -2.54
CA PHE A 745 16.88 9.80 -3.95
C PHE A 745 18.11 8.90 -4.17
N TRP A 746 19.13 9.00 -3.30
CA TRP A 746 20.32 8.16 -3.36
C TRP A 746 20.07 6.71 -2.93
N SER A 747 19.14 6.49 -2.00
CA SER A 747 18.77 5.14 -1.54
C SER A 747 17.83 4.41 -2.49
N SER A 748 17.03 5.15 -3.26
CA SER A 748 16.17 4.59 -4.29
C SER A 748 16.95 4.33 -5.58
N GLY A 749 16.82 3.13 -6.16
CA GLY A 749 17.39 2.83 -7.47
C GLY A 749 16.90 3.80 -8.57
N VAL A 750 17.58 3.78 -9.73
CA VAL A 750 17.20 4.63 -10.88
C VAL A 750 15.77 4.30 -11.33
N PHE A 751 14.87 5.28 -11.25
CA PHE A 751 13.48 5.14 -11.70
C PHE A 751 13.39 5.05 -13.22
N ALA A 752 12.42 4.27 -13.72
CA ALA A 752 12.26 4.01 -15.16
C ALA A 752 11.63 5.19 -15.93
N SER A 753 11.00 6.17 -15.27
CA SER A 753 10.37 7.31 -15.93
C SER A 753 10.26 8.56 -15.05
N LEU A 754 10.16 9.75 -15.65
CA LEU A 754 10.00 11.02 -14.94
C LEU A 754 8.72 11.10 -14.08
N PRO A 755 7.53 10.64 -14.54
CA PRO A 755 6.34 10.60 -13.69
C PRO A 755 6.52 9.67 -12.48
N GLN A 756 7.22 8.54 -12.65
CA GLN A 756 7.54 7.64 -11.56
C GLN A 756 8.53 8.28 -10.58
N THR A 757 9.55 8.99 -11.06
CA THR A 757 10.44 9.79 -10.20
C THR A 757 9.66 10.83 -9.41
N LEU A 758 8.71 11.54 -10.03
CA LEU A 758 7.92 12.60 -9.37
C LEU A 758 6.90 12.06 -8.36
N THR A 759 6.40 10.84 -8.54
CA THR A 759 5.35 10.27 -7.69
C THR A 759 5.89 9.31 -6.64
N ALA A 760 6.92 8.52 -6.96
CA ALA A 760 7.59 7.59 -6.05
C ALA A 760 8.62 8.30 -5.17
N ALA A 761 9.74 8.76 -5.74
CA ALA A 761 10.76 9.54 -5.01
C ALA A 761 10.29 10.96 -4.68
N GLY A 762 9.49 11.56 -5.56
CA GLY A 762 8.97 12.91 -5.40
C GLY A 762 7.72 12.99 -4.54
N GLY A 763 7.15 11.86 -4.09
CA GLY A 763 5.92 11.84 -3.30
C GLY A 763 6.06 12.52 -1.93
N ALA A 764 7.03 12.08 -1.12
CA ALA A 764 7.32 12.69 0.19
C ALA A 764 7.83 14.16 0.07
N PRO A 765 8.82 14.47 -0.80
CA PRO A 765 9.23 15.86 -1.06
C PRO A 765 8.09 16.73 -1.60
N GLY A 766 7.27 16.17 -2.48
CA GLY A 766 6.12 16.84 -3.10
C GLY A 766 5.04 17.19 -2.08
N LEU A 767 4.80 16.32 -1.10
CA LEU A 767 3.93 16.61 0.04
C LEU A 767 4.47 17.79 0.86
N TRP A 768 5.79 17.82 1.13
CA TRP A 768 6.42 18.95 1.84
C TRP A 768 6.30 20.27 1.11
N ILE A 769 6.65 20.26 -0.18
CA ILE A 769 6.59 21.45 -1.03
C ILE A 769 5.16 21.96 -1.13
N SER A 770 4.19 21.06 -1.30
CA SER A 770 2.77 21.42 -1.45
C SER A 770 2.15 21.87 -0.13
N ALA A 771 2.52 21.25 0.98
CA ALA A 771 2.13 21.71 2.30
C ALA A 771 2.74 23.07 2.65
N GLY A 772 4.02 23.29 2.34
CA GLY A 772 4.69 24.57 2.45
C GLY A 772 4.02 25.64 1.60
N PHE A 773 3.70 25.31 0.34
CA PHE A 773 2.94 26.18 -0.54
C PHE A 773 1.59 26.56 0.07
N CYS A 774 0.80 25.58 0.50
CA CYS A 774 -0.51 25.81 1.11
C CYS A 774 -0.39 26.60 2.43
N TYR A 775 0.67 26.37 3.20
CA TYR A 775 0.95 27.11 4.43
C TYR A 775 1.14 28.60 4.13
N GLY A 776 1.98 28.95 3.15
CA GLY A 776 2.20 30.35 2.76
C GLY A 776 0.98 30.99 2.07
N TYR A 777 0.36 30.26 1.13
CA TYR A 777 -0.76 30.74 0.34
C TYR A 777 -2.00 31.01 1.21
N LEU A 778 -2.33 30.09 2.12
CA LEU A 778 -3.47 30.19 3.02
C LEU A 778 -3.12 30.73 4.40
N HIS A 779 -1.91 31.27 4.61
CA HIS A 779 -1.41 31.64 5.94
C HIS A 779 -2.44 32.36 6.82
N PRO A 780 -3.14 33.44 6.39
CA PRO A 780 -4.12 34.15 7.21
C PRO A 780 -5.33 33.31 7.65
N TRP A 781 -5.60 32.21 6.95
CA TRP A 781 -6.72 31.31 7.18
C TRP A 781 -6.38 30.10 8.05
N LEU A 782 -5.09 29.77 8.19
CA LEU A 782 -4.67 28.61 8.96
C LEU A 782 -5.11 28.69 10.42
N ARG A 783 -5.46 27.53 10.98
CA ARG A 783 -5.67 27.34 12.41
C ARG A 783 -4.34 27.56 13.16
N GLY A 784 -4.42 28.05 14.40
CA GLY A 784 -3.26 28.42 15.20
C GLY A 784 -3.15 29.91 15.49
N VAL A 785 -2.35 30.26 16.50
CA VAL A 785 -2.04 31.63 16.92
C VAL A 785 -0.60 31.95 16.56
N GLY A 786 -0.41 32.92 15.66
CA GLY A 786 0.90 33.27 15.12
C GLY A 786 1.50 32.19 14.19
N PRO A 787 2.71 32.42 13.68
CA PRO A 787 3.33 31.55 12.66
C PRO A 787 3.64 30.14 13.19
N LEU A 788 4.32 30.04 14.35
CA LEU A 788 4.61 28.75 14.98
C LEU A 788 3.35 27.95 15.35
N GLY A 789 2.31 28.61 15.85
CA GLY A 789 1.05 27.92 16.17
C GLY A 789 0.36 27.38 14.93
N ARG A 790 0.49 28.08 13.80
CA ARG A 790 -0.04 27.64 12.50
C ARG A 790 0.77 26.48 11.93
N SER A 791 2.09 26.51 12.07
CA SER A 791 2.93 25.41 11.60
C SER A 791 2.82 24.18 12.49
N GLY A 792 2.60 24.33 13.80
CA GLY A 792 2.23 23.21 14.68
C GLY A 792 0.90 22.57 14.30
N CYS A 793 -0.09 23.36 13.87
CA CYS A 793 -1.34 22.80 13.31
C CYS A 793 -1.10 22.06 11.98
N LEU A 794 -0.18 22.56 11.15
CA LEU A 794 0.23 21.87 9.92
C LEU A 794 0.92 20.53 10.23
N PHE A 795 1.84 20.51 11.19
CA PHE A 795 2.50 19.29 11.69
C PHE A 795 1.49 18.25 12.15
N ALA A 796 0.52 18.66 12.99
CA ALA A 796 -0.52 17.75 13.51
C ALA A 796 -1.39 17.12 12.41
N VAL A 797 -1.43 17.73 11.22
CA VAL A 797 -2.18 17.26 10.05
C VAL A 797 -1.32 16.36 9.15
N LEU A 798 -0.06 16.74 8.91
CA LEU A 798 0.82 16.00 7.99
C LEU A 798 1.46 14.78 8.65
N TRP A 799 1.77 14.85 9.95
CA TRP A 799 2.44 13.76 10.65
C TRP A 799 1.65 12.43 10.59
N PRO A 800 0.32 12.39 10.88
CA PRO A 800 -0.45 11.16 10.75
C PRO A 800 -0.51 10.63 9.31
N LEU A 801 -0.53 11.53 8.32
CA LEU A 801 -0.54 11.16 6.91
C LEU A 801 0.71 10.39 6.53
N GLN A 802 1.86 10.87 6.99
CA GLN A 802 3.14 10.30 6.60
C GLN A 802 3.53 9.08 7.44
N VAL A 803 3.15 9.02 8.72
CA VAL A 803 3.25 7.79 9.53
C VAL A 803 2.44 6.67 8.88
N LEU A 804 1.25 6.99 8.37
CA LEU A 804 0.39 6.00 7.74
C LEU A 804 0.96 5.48 6.41
N LEU A 805 1.66 6.32 5.66
CA LEU A 805 2.37 5.92 4.44
C LEU A 805 3.50 4.92 4.73
N LEU A 806 4.00 4.87 5.98
CA LEU A 806 5.08 3.98 6.41
C LEU A 806 4.58 2.77 7.22
N LEU A 807 3.28 2.55 7.37
CA LEU A 807 2.73 1.60 8.34
C LEU A 807 3.11 0.12 8.10
N ILE A 808 3.58 -0.28 6.90
CA ILE A 808 4.11 -1.64 6.68
C ILE A 808 5.60 -1.76 7.04
N ASP A 809 6.41 -0.70 6.92
CA ASP A 809 7.76 -0.72 7.50
C ASP A 809 7.69 -0.84 9.03
N LEU A 810 6.53 -0.47 9.61
CA LEU A 810 6.20 -0.67 11.02
C LEU A 810 5.85 -2.12 11.39
N THR A 811 5.80 -3.05 10.43
CA THR A 811 5.65 -4.50 10.71
C THR A 811 7.00 -5.20 10.93
N GLY A 812 8.11 -4.47 10.75
CA GLY A 812 9.45 -4.93 11.13
C GLY A 812 9.63 -5.05 12.66
N PRO A 813 10.80 -5.53 13.12
CA PRO A 813 11.09 -5.65 14.55
C PRO A 813 10.90 -4.29 15.25
N PRO A 814 10.32 -4.26 16.47
CA PRO A 814 9.83 -3.04 17.12
C PRO A 814 10.89 -1.93 17.28
N GLY A 815 12.17 -2.30 17.38
CA GLY A 815 13.28 -1.34 17.40
C GLY A 815 13.46 -0.57 16.08
N GLY A 816 13.25 -1.21 14.94
CA GLY A 816 13.28 -0.57 13.62
C GLY A 816 12.09 0.37 13.40
N VAL A 817 10.91 -0.07 13.85
CA VAL A 817 9.66 0.71 13.83
C VAL A 817 9.81 2.02 14.60
N ALA A 818 10.25 1.94 15.85
CA ALA A 818 10.42 3.12 16.71
C ALA A 818 11.44 4.11 16.11
N ARG A 819 12.52 3.58 15.54
CA ARG A 819 13.55 4.35 14.84
C ARG A 819 12.98 5.13 13.65
N VAL A 820 12.23 4.46 12.76
CA VAL A 820 11.59 5.11 11.60
C VAL A 820 10.61 6.19 12.04
N VAL A 821 9.75 5.92 13.03
CA VAL A 821 8.79 6.90 13.56
C VAL A 821 9.51 8.10 14.19
N CYS A 822 10.58 7.88 14.95
CA CYS A 822 11.37 8.96 15.55
C CYS A 822 12.01 9.85 14.49
N VAL A 823 12.67 9.26 13.50
CA VAL A 823 13.30 10.00 12.39
C VAL A 823 12.23 10.80 11.64
N LEU A 824 11.12 10.16 11.27
CA LEU A 824 10.01 10.82 10.57
C LEU A 824 9.45 12.00 11.38
N THR A 825 9.21 11.79 12.67
CA THR A 825 8.70 12.82 13.58
C THR A 825 9.65 14.01 13.65
N ALA A 826 10.96 13.75 13.77
CA ALA A 826 11.99 14.77 13.78
C ALA A 826 12.02 15.58 12.47
N GLN A 827 11.98 14.91 11.32
CA GLN A 827 11.91 15.56 10.00
C GLN A 827 10.68 16.49 9.91
N HIS A 828 9.51 15.97 10.30
CA HIS A 828 8.26 16.73 10.24
C HIS A 828 8.27 17.94 11.16
N LEU A 829 8.77 17.76 12.36
CA LEU A 829 8.89 18.82 13.35
C LEU A 829 9.87 19.89 12.86
N LEU A 830 11.00 19.49 12.27
CA LEU A 830 11.99 20.43 11.71
C LEU A 830 11.38 21.29 10.59
N VAL A 831 10.71 20.67 9.61
CA VAL A 831 10.07 21.41 8.51
C VAL A 831 8.99 22.34 9.03
N ALA A 832 8.12 21.87 9.92
CA ALA A 832 7.04 22.69 10.48
C ALA A 832 7.58 23.87 11.32
N LEU A 833 8.52 23.62 12.23
CA LEU A 833 9.14 24.70 13.01
C LEU A 833 9.89 25.66 12.10
N GLY A 834 10.68 25.15 11.16
CA GLY A 834 11.41 25.93 10.16
C GLY A 834 10.50 26.84 9.34
N LEU A 835 9.37 26.34 8.85
CA LEU A 835 8.36 27.14 8.13
C LEU A 835 7.75 28.23 9.02
N GLY A 836 7.44 27.90 10.29
CA GLY A 836 6.91 28.87 11.25
C GLY A 836 7.90 30.00 11.55
N LEU A 837 9.18 29.64 11.77
CA LEU A 837 10.27 30.59 12.01
C LEU A 837 10.56 31.45 10.78
N TYR A 838 10.71 30.82 9.61
CA TYR A 838 10.89 31.49 8.33
C TYR A 838 9.80 32.52 8.10
N TRP A 839 8.54 32.15 8.33
CA TRP A 839 7.43 33.04 8.13
C TRP A 839 7.44 34.23 9.10
N GLU A 840 7.79 34.00 10.37
CA GLU A 840 7.96 35.08 11.33
C GLU A 840 9.04 36.05 10.87
N VAL A 841 10.25 35.57 10.55
CA VAL A 841 11.36 36.38 9.99
C VAL A 841 10.88 37.20 8.80
N ARG A 842 10.17 36.57 7.86
CA ARG A 842 9.65 37.21 6.66
C ARG A 842 8.65 38.31 6.98
N MET A 843 7.71 38.10 7.90
CA MET A 843 6.74 39.12 8.31
C MET A 843 7.40 40.30 9.02
N VAL A 844 8.43 40.05 9.83
CA VAL A 844 9.19 41.09 10.52
C VAL A 844 10.02 41.92 9.53
N ARG A 845 10.73 41.25 8.60
CA ARG A 845 11.48 41.92 7.52
C ARG A 845 10.57 42.72 6.60
N ALA A 846 9.36 42.22 6.33
CA ALA A 846 8.36 42.95 5.55
C ALA A 846 7.97 44.29 6.20
N ALA A 847 8.11 44.40 7.52
CA ALA A 847 7.89 45.61 8.31
C ALA A 847 9.13 46.50 8.48
N GLY A 848 10.27 46.15 7.85
CA GLY A 848 11.52 46.92 7.94
C GLY A 848 12.24 46.78 9.28
N LEU A 849 11.96 45.73 10.04
CA LEU A 849 12.50 45.51 11.37
C LEU A 849 13.47 44.32 11.36
N PRO A 850 14.56 44.35 12.13
CA PRO A 850 15.39 43.17 12.34
C PRO A 850 14.62 42.15 13.19
N TRP A 851 14.80 40.86 12.87
CA TRP A 851 14.06 39.78 13.52
C TRP A 851 14.26 39.75 15.05
N GLY A 852 15.46 40.13 15.52
CA GLY A 852 15.79 40.21 16.94
C GLY A 852 15.01 41.24 17.76
N HIS A 853 14.29 42.17 17.13
CA HIS A 853 13.44 43.11 17.88
C HIS A 853 12.13 42.46 18.35
N ILE A 854 11.60 41.50 17.60
CA ILE A 854 10.33 40.83 17.92
C ILE A 854 10.55 39.63 18.85
N ARG A 855 11.68 38.93 18.68
CA ARG A 855 12.11 37.87 19.59
C ARG A 855 13.31 38.31 20.40
N ASN A 856 13.14 38.39 21.71
CA ASN A 856 14.24 38.62 22.62
C ASN A 856 15.08 37.33 22.69
N PHE A 857 16.27 37.30 22.09
CA PHE A 857 17.13 36.12 22.11
C PHE A 857 17.52 35.69 23.54
N ARG A 858 17.51 36.62 24.51
CA ARG A 858 17.66 36.29 25.94
C ARG A 858 16.50 35.51 26.55
N SER A 859 15.27 35.61 26.01
CA SER A 859 14.13 34.78 26.43
C SER A 859 13.94 33.55 25.55
N LEU A 860 14.80 33.38 24.53
CA LEU A 860 14.90 32.10 23.83
C LEU A 860 15.59 31.06 24.72
N SER A 861 16.37 31.38 25.75
CA SER A 861 16.85 30.34 26.67
C SER A 861 15.71 29.48 27.26
N SER A 862 14.50 30.00 27.47
CA SER A 862 13.39 29.18 27.99
C SER A 862 12.65 28.34 26.94
N LEU A 863 12.82 28.63 25.64
CA LEU A 863 12.11 27.94 24.56
C LEU A 863 13.09 27.31 23.57
N ALA A 864 14.15 28.01 23.18
CA ALA A 864 15.34 27.44 22.57
C ALA A 864 15.89 26.32 23.41
N VAL A 865 16.05 26.36 24.75
CA VAL A 865 16.55 25.17 25.46
C VAL A 865 15.68 23.94 25.18
N PRO A 866 14.37 23.88 25.44
CA PRO A 866 13.59 22.68 25.09
C PRO A 866 13.52 22.41 23.58
N THR A 867 13.53 23.43 22.71
CA THR A 867 13.48 23.19 21.24
C THR A 867 14.82 22.72 20.70
N THR A 868 15.95 23.26 21.15
CA THR A 868 17.32 22.85 20.84
C THR A 868 17.65 21.56 21.54
N THR A 869 17.12 21.29 22.73
CA THR A 869 17.25 19.98 23.37
C THR A 869 16.44 18.94 22.61
N VAL A 870 15.23 19.24 22.12
CA VAL A 870 14.48 18.33 21.22
C VAL A 870 15.18 18.19 19.88
N LEU A 871 15.73 19.27 19.32
CA LEU A 871 16.43 19.25 18.03
C LEU A 871 17.76 18.51 18.15
N VAL A 872 18.55 18.77 19.19
CA VAL A 872 19.80 18.07 19.50
C VAL A 872 19.48 16.63 19.85
N ALA A 873 18.50 16.34 20.72
CA ALA A 873 18.11 14.95 21.00
C ALA A 873 17.63 14.22 19.74
N ALA A 874 16.90 14.90 18.85
CA ALA A 874 16.51 14.32 17.56
C ALA A 874 17.71 14.12 16.63
N VAL A 875 18.62 15.09 16.52
CA VAL A 875 19.84 15.01 15.72
C VAL A 875 20.79 13.95 16.27
N THR A 876 20.94 13.87 17.58
CA THR A 876 21.72 12.85 18.29
C THR A 876 21.05 11.49 18.11
N ALA A 877 19.73 11.37 18.27
CA ALA A 877 19.03 10.11 17.99
C ALA A 877 19.19 9.67 16.54
N VAL A 878 19.08 10.59 15.57
CA VAL A 878 19.35 10.32 14.14
C VAL A 878 20.80 9.89 13.94
N ALA A 879 21.76 10.59 14.53
CA ALA A 879 23.19 10.27 14.42
C ALA A 879 23.52 8.91 15.05
N THR A 880 22.98 8.60 16.24
CA THR A 880 23.12 7.30 16.91
C THR A 880 22.47 6.18 16.11
N VAL A 881 21.32 6.46 15.50
CA VAL A 881 20.63 5.53 14.61
C VAL A 881 21.43 5.25 13.35
N LEU A 882 21.94 6.29 12.69
CA LEU A 882 22.74 6.18 11.47
C LEU A 882 24.07 5.48 11.75
N ALA A 883 24.76 5.87 12.83
CA ALA A 883 25.98 5.21 13.30
C ALA A 883 25.73 3.74 13.66
N GLY A 884 24.61 3.44 14.35
CA GLY A 884 24.20 2.08 14.66
C GLY A 884 23.88 1.26 13.41
N SER A 885 23.17 1.83 12.42
CA SER A 885 22.89 1.14 11.15
C SER A 885 24.15 0.89 10.33
N TRP A 886 25.09 1.84 10.31
CA TRP A 886 26.38 1.66 9.65
C TRP A 886 27.22 0.58 10.33
N ALA A 887 27.26 0.58 11.66
CA ALA A 887 27.97 -0.43 12.43
C ALA A 887 27.39 -1.84 12.20
N THR A 888 26.06 -1.98 12.12
CA THR A 888 25.41 -3.27 11.79
C THR A 888 25.68 -3.71 10.36
N SER A 889 25.66 -2.79 9.39
CA SER A 889 25.96 -3.14 7.99
C SER A 889 27.42 -3.59 7.79
N LEU A 890 28.36 -3.04 8.57
CA LEU A 890 29.76 -3.46 8.55
C LEU A 890 30.00 -4.80 9.25
N THR A 891 29.20 -5.14 10.26
CA THR A 891 29.32 -6.40 11.00
C THR A 891 28.61 -7.57 10.30
N ASP A 892 27.42 -7.36 9.71
CA ASP A 892 26.73 -8.38 8.90
C ASP A 892 27.53 -8.80 7.66
N GLN A 893 28.41 -7.93 7.14
CA GLN A 893 29.29 -8.26 6.02
C GLN A 893 30.50 -9.14 6.41
N GLN A 894 30.90 -9.16 7.68
CA GLN A 894 32.02 -9.98 8.15
C GLN A 894 31.62 -11.45 8.37
N ASP A 895 30.37 -11.73 8.72
CA ASP A 895 29.90 -13.10 8.97
C ASP A 895 29.61 -13.91 7.69
N THR A 896 29.72 -13.30 6.50
CA THR A 896 29.51 -13.98 5.21
C THR A 896 30.82 -14.36 4.49
N SER A 897 31.99 -14.13 5.10
CA SER A 897 33.24 -14.65 4.55
C SER A 897 33.31 -16.17 4.82
N PRO A 898 33.26 -17.04 3.80
CA PRO A 898 33.39 -18.48 4.01
C PRO A 898 34.76 -18.72 4.65
N THR A 899 34.76 -19.22 5.88
CA THR A 899 35.98 -19.74 6.50
C THR A 899 36.41 -20.91 5.62
N VAL A 900 37.37 -20.67 4.72
CA VAL A 900 38.05 -21.72 3.96
C VAL A 900 38.84 -22.52 4.98
N VAL A 901 38.20 -23.57 5.51
CA VAL A 901 38.86 -24.59 6.30
C VAL A 901 39.75 -25.37 5.33
N ASN A 902 40.99 -24.92 5.16
CA ASN A 902 42.04 -25.69 4.51
C ASN A 902 42.37 -26.89 5.41
N ASN A 903 41.68 -28.00 5.19
CA ASN A 903 42.10 -29.30 5.70
C ASN A 903 43.33 -29.75 4.90
N ALA A 904 44.51 -29.31 5.34
CA ALA A 904 45.76 -29.95 4.95
C ALA A 904 45.82 -31.35 5.58
N PRO A 905 46.20 -32.40 4.82
CA PRO A 905 46.35 -33.74 5.38
C PRO A 905 47.61 -33.78 6.26
N GLN A 906 47.43 -34.03 7.56
CA GLN A 906 48.53 -34.45 8.43
C GLN A 906 48.96 -35.86 8.03
N SER A 907 50.06 -35.94 7.27
CA SER A 907 50.88 -37.14 7.16
C SER A 907 51.64 -37.34 8.48
N GLY A 908 51.22 -38.32 9.28
CA GLY A 908 52.02 -38.84 10.39
C GLY A 908 53.05 -39.86 9.89
N PRO A 909 54.25 -39.94 10.50
CA PRO A 909 55.30 -40.86 10.06
C PRO A 909 55.22 -42.23 10.77
N GLY A 910 55.49 -43.27 9.99
CA GLY A 910 56.20 -44.51 10.40
C GLY A 910 55.44 -45.50 11.28
N PRO A 911 55.85 -46.77 11.28
CA PRO A 911 57.25 -47.22 11.22
C PRO A 911 57.87 -47.29 9.83
#